data_AF-A0A255T3G6-F1
#
_entry.id   AF-A0A255T3G6-F1
#
_cell.length_a   1.000
_cell.length_b   1.000
_cell.length_c   1.000
_cell.angle_alpha   90.00
_cell.angle_beta   90.00
_cell.angle_gamma   90.00
#
_symmetry.space_group_name_H-M   'P 1'
#
loop_
_entity.id
_entity.type
_entity.pdbx_description
1 polymer ?
#
loop_
_entity_poly.entity_id
_entity_poly.type
_entity_poly.pdbx_seq_one_letter_code
_entity_poly.pdbx_strand_id
1 'polypeptide(L)'
;MNKKRFITLLSLFAVAMMVVAQGGDKLVSKQILKQKIVDEGGSGMFKAVAVKEKGLPDFVIYRPKDFLHTHARQGALPILMFGNGGCSDTSIGYERMLTEIASHGYVVVAIGEMQDKRLDRPEGHTPSSELKRGLDWIVEQSKTKGSDYYQNIDPDRVAAAGHSCGGAQVLANAADARLKTYLILNAGMGDMEMADASKESLPNVHAPILYVVGGPDDVAYQNAQLDYDRIHHVPVALANHPASGHGGTYHEQYGGDYGRMVIDWLDWQLKGKKENADIFLKGDLKNYKGWDVKAKNFKQRPGKLMSLKMPCQLLKGIKERDYSIYLPGSYATDTLRSYPVLYLMHGGGGAHTDFEHYHQISHMADSLIDCGAIGDMIIVMPEGNKQNMMYFNTVEGRAGAPDWQYEDYFFKELIPFIEKTYRTRTDKGGRSIAGFSMGGGAATVYGVHHPEMFSMVYDISGYLRRQPLDFLKDDPSAEWRQQAIADNDPVTRIENGSDEDVDAWRKVDWKISVGDHDFTLQGNMDLAKALQTKGIDFSMFVDEGAHDGKWVTPALVDALKRATKNFKSLWIKNGDRNIFGIIGKPRYTGKKQPIAIIAHGFNGTHAYSLAYFNELNKMGYQCYAFDFPCGSLNSRSDNNTHNMSILDEQSDLEAIVKYFKGQPDIDADNIVLIGESQGGLVSALTAASLSKDVAKLVLVFPALCIPDNWNKRYPKVSDIPETTKLWNVPMGRRFFMEIRDMNVFKTIKRFKKPVLIVQGDADAVVSMDDSRRAVKNYKTSSLHVISGAGHGFKPHEFEESMGVIKDFLH
;
A
#
# COMPACT_ATOMS: atom_id res chain seq x y z
N MET A 1 -24.79 -56.14 -8.73
CA MET A 1 -25.22 -55.42 -7.51
C MET A 1 -24.15 -54.37 -7.20
N ASN A 2 -24.38 -53.08 -7.00
CA ASN A 2 -25.59 -52.27 -7.04
C ASN A 2 -25.15 -50.81 -7.34
N LYS A 3 -25.83 -50.15 -8.29
CA LYS A 3 -25.70 -48.72 -8.61
C LYS A 3 -26.27 -47.90 -7.45
N LYS A 4 -25.47 -47.02 -6.82
CA LYS A 4 -25.87 -45.78 -6.10
C LYS A 4 -24.68 -45.26 -5.29
N ARG A 5 -23.91 -44.31 -5.84
CA ARG A 5 -23.10 -43.30 -5.11
C ARG A 5 -22.35 -42.29 -6.00
N PHE A 6 -22.47 -42.38 -7.32
CA PHE A 6 -22.15 -41.28 -8.23
C PHE A 6 -23.48 -40.56 -8.58
N ILE A 7 -23.66 -39.34 -8.06
CA ILE A 7 -24.65 -38.27 -8.37
C ILE A 7 -24.99 -37.58 -7.04
N THR A 8 -24.07 -36.78 -6.48
CA THR A 8 -24.41 -35.75 -5.46
C THR A 8 -23.38 -34.59 -5.36
N LEU A 9 -22.57 -34.32 -6.39
CA LEU A 9 -21.70 -33.13 -6.39
C LEU A 9 -21.75 -32.27 -7.65
N LEU A 10 -22.48 -32.66 -8.70
CA LEU A 10 -22.67 -31.85 -9.91
C LEU A 10 -23.98 -31.03 -9.93
N SER A 11 -24.83 -31.14 -8.92
CA SER A 11 -26.13 -30.46 -8.86
C SER A 11 -26.16 -29.18 -8.01
N LEU A 12 -25.04 -28.76 -7.41
CA LEU A 12 -24.95 -27.51 -6.64
C LEU A 12 -24.38 -26.32 -7.44
N PHE A 13 -23.71 -26.57 -8.57
CA PHE A 13 -23.19 -25.51 -9.45
C PHE A 13 -24.11 -25.15 -10.62
N ALA A 14 -25.04 -26.03 -11.01
CA ALA A 14 -25.99 -25.76 -12.10
C ALA A 14 -27.27 -25.01 -11.67
N VAL A 15 -27.59 -24.98 -10.36
CA VAL A 15 -28.78 -24.29 -9.84
C VAL A 15 -28.53 -22.78 -9.65
N ALA A 16 -27.28 -22.33 -9.62
CA ALA A 16 -26.95 -20.90 -9.53
C ALA A 16 -27.00 -20.17 -10.89
N MET A 17 -26.93 -20.89 -12.02
CA MET A 17 -26.98 -20.28 -13.37
C MET A 17 -28.34 -20.42 -14.08
N MET A 18 -29.31 -21.13 -13.50
CA MET A 18 -30.62 -21.37 -14.13
C MET A 18 -31.82 -20.72 -13.42
N VAL A 19 -31.58 -19.69 -12.58
CA VAL A 19 -32.64 -18.79 -12.08
C VAL A 19 -32.66 -17.46 -12.85
N VAL A 20 -31.72 -17.24 -13.78
CA VAL A 20 -31.65 -16.02 -14.61
C VAL A 20 -32.37 -16.22 -15.95
N ALA A 21 -33.59 -16.76 -15.93
CA ALA A 21 -34.43 -16.82 -17.13
C ALA A 21 -35.91 -17.13 -16.80
N GLN A 22 -36.50 -16.48 -15.80
CA GLN A 22 -37.95 -16.27 -15.67
C GLN A 22 -38.24 -15.50 -14.37
N GLY A 23 -38.49 -14.19 -14.51
CA GLY A 23 -38.78 -13.30 -13.38
C GLY A 23 -38.28 -11.89 -13.62
N GLY A 24 -38.67 -11.28 -14.73
CA GLY A 24 -38.67 -9.82 -14.82
C GLY A 24 -39.67 -9.29 -13.80
N ASP A 25 -39.24 -8.29 -13.04
CA ASP A 25 -39.93 -7.58 -11.95
C ASP A 25 -39.82 -8.15 -10.52
N LYS A 26 -39.21 -7.31 -9.66
CA LYS A 26 -39.10 -7.35 -8.18
C LYS A 26 -37.83 -7.97 -7.56
N LEU A 27 -36.73 -7.24 -7.69
CA LEU A 27 -35.73 -7.07 -6.62
C LEU A 27 -35.64 -5.57 -6.28
N VAL A 28 -36.71 -5.00 -5.75
CA VAL A 28 -36.61 -3.68 -5.10
C VAL A 28 -36.23 -3.95 -3.66
N SER A 29 -35.03 -3.53 -3.26
CA SER A 29 -34.58 -3.63 -1.88
C SER A 29 -35.62 -3.02 -0.94
N LYS A 30 -35.80 -3.59 0.26
CA LYS A 30 -36.70 -3.04 1.30
C LYS A 30 -36.31 -1.61 1.73
N GLN A 31 -35.14 -1.13 1.33
CA GLN A 31 -34.63 0.20 1.60
C GLN A 31 -35.16 1.27 0.62
N ILE A 32 -35.46 0.87 -0.63
CA ILE A 32 -35.83 1.79 -1.71
C ILE A 32 -37.32 2.14 -1.62
N LEU A 33 -37.63 3.43 -1.44
CA LEU A 33 -38.99 3.96 -1.44
C LEU A 33 -39.50 4.30 -2.84
N LYS A 34 -38.60 4.82 -3.70
CA LYS A 34 -38.90 5.23 -5.07
C LYS A 34 -37.65 5.07 -5.93
N GLN A 35 -37.82 4.75 -7.21
CA GLN A 35 -36.72 4.72 -8.17
C GLN A 35 -37.15 5.31 -9.52
N LYS A 36 -36.19 5.85 -10.27
CA LYS A 36 -36.36 6.23 -11.67
C LYS A 36 -35.08 5.97 -12.48
N ILE A 37 -35.26 5.83 -13.80
CA ILE A 37 -34.17 5.65 -14.76
C ILE A 37 -34.04 6.96 -15.55
N VAL A 38 -32.81 7.46 -15.68
CA VAL A 38 -32.45 8.66 -16.44
C VAL A 38 -31.49 8.22 -17.54
N ASP A 39 -31.63 8.76 -18.76
CA ASP A 39 -30.77 8.46 -19.91
C ASP A 39 -30.48 6.95 -20.08
N GLU A 40 -31.52 6.11 -20.06
CA GLU A 40 -31.42 4.65 -20.18
C GLU A 40 -30.46 3.98 -19.16
N GLY A 41 -30.23 4.63 -18.03
CA GLY A 41 -29.33 4.19 -16.97
C GLY A 41 -27.86 4.54 -17.21
N GLY A 42 -27.56 5.48 -18.10
CA GLY A 42 -26.20 5.90 -18.44
C GLY A 42 -25.54 5.05 -19.51
N SER A 43 -24.42 5.54 -20.03
CA SER A 43 -23.64 4.94 -21.10
C SER A 43 -22.56 3.96 -20.61
N GLY A 44 -22.22 4.02 -19.33
CA GLY A 44 -21.22 3.15 -18.70
C GLY A 44 -21.62 1.67 -18.68
N MET A 45 -20.65 0.83 -18.30
CA MET A 45 -20.79 -0.64 -18.27
C MET A 45 -21.96 -1.12 -17.39
N PHE A 46 -22.31 -0.36 -16.35
CA PHE A 46 -23.32 -0.75 -15.39
C PHE A 46 -24.54 0.15 -15.52
N LYS A 47 -25.70 -0.39 -15.89
CA LYS A 47 -26.91 0.42 -15.92
C LYS A 47 -27.27 0.91 -14.52
N ALA A 48 -27.46 2.22 -14.38
CA ALA A 48 -27.71 2.91 -13.12
C ALA A 48 -29.18 3.29 -12.92
N VAL A 49 -29.54 3.54 -11.67
CA VAL A 49 -30.85 4.00 -11.22
C VAL A 49 -30.66 5.14 -10.22
N ALA A 50 -31.60 6.10 -10.23
CA ALA A 50 -31.75 7.06 -9.15
C ALA A 50 -32.77 6.51 -8.15
N VAL A 51 -32.44 6.48 -6.86
CA VAL A 51 -33.29 5.91 -5.80
C VAL A 51 -33.48 6.87 -4.63
N LYS A 52 -34.69 6.86 -4.06
CA LYS A 52 -35.02 7.48 -2.78
C LYS A 52 -34.97 6.41 -1.71
N GLU A 53 -34.08 6.58 -0.74
CA GLU A 53 -33.85 5.61 0.34
C GLU A 53 -34.67 5.95 1.58
N LYS A 54 -35.20 4.92 2.27
CA LYS A 54 -35.98 5.11 3.50
C LYS A 54 -35.19 5.77 4.62
N GLY A 55 -33.89 5.47 4.70
CA GLY A 55 -32.99 5.98 5.74
C GLY A 55 -32.43 7.39 5.46
N LEU A 56 -32.64 7.92 4.26
CA LEU A 56 -32.14 9.22 3.82
C LEU A 56 -33.10 9.84 2.78
N PRO A 57 -34.35 10.15 3.17
CA PRO A 57 -35.44 10.45 2.22
C PRO A 57 -35.31 11.80 1.50
N ASP A 58 -34.46 12.68 2.01
CA ASP A 58 -34.16 14.02 1.52
C ASP A 58 -32.85 14.08 0.70
N PHE A 59 -32.44 12.92 0.18
CA PHE A 59 -31.35 12.74 -0.77
C PHE A 59 -31.81 11.90 -1.95
N VAL A 60 -31.07 11.99 -3.06
CA VAL A 60 -31.16 11.06 -4.18
C VAL A 60 -29.86 10.27 -4.25
N ILE A 61 -29.97 8.95 -4.27
CA ILE A 61 -28.82 8.07 -4.47
C ILE A 61 -28.81 7.60 -5.93
N TYR A 62 -27.77 7.94 -6.68
CA TYR A 62 -27.54 7.39 -8.01
C TYR A 62 -26.55 6.23 -7.88
N ARG A 63 -26.93 5.04 -8.31
CA ARG A 63 -26.16 3.80 -8.11
C ARG A 63 -26.40 2.80 -9.24
N PRO A 64 -25.45 1.89 -9.50
CA PRO A 64 -25.70 0.73 -10.33
C PRO A 64 -26.94 -0.04 -9.87
N LYS A 65 -27.73 -0.50 -10.84
CA LYS A 65 -28.94 -1.28 -10.60
C LYS A 65 -28.60 -2.64 -9.98
N ASP A 66 -27.50 -3.25 -10.41
CA ASP A 66 -27.00 -4.54 -9.91
C ASP A 66 -25.67 -4.36 -9.17
N PHE A 67 -25.74 -4.21 -7.85
CA PHE A 67 -24.56 -4.05 -7.00
C PHE A 67 -23.67 -5.28 -6.97
N LEU A 68 -24.25 -6.48 -6.98
CA LEU A 68 -23.47 -7.72 -6.88
C LEU A 68 -22.66 -7.96 -8.15
N HIS A 69 -23.29 -7.76 -9.32
CA HIS A 69 -22.57 -7.83 -10.58
C HIS A 69 -21.46 -6.78 -10.67
N THR A 70 -21.77 -5.54 -10.28
CA THR A 70 -20.79 -4.46 -10.30
C THR A 70 -19.62 -4.76 -9.36
N HIS A 71 -19.90 -5.18 -8.12
CA HIS A 71 -18.88 -5.55 -7.15
C HIS A 71 -18.01 -6.71 -7.62
N ALA A 72 -18.61 -7.75 -8.22
CA ALA A 72 -17.86 -8.88 -8.75
C ALA A 72 -16.90 -8.48 -9.88
N ARG A 73 -17.24 -7.45 -10.67
CA ARG A 73 -16.44 -6.98 -11.81
C ARG A 73 -15.33 -6.00 -11.45
N GLN A 74 -15.58 -5.08 -10.52
CA GLN A 74 -14.64 -3.99 -10.22
C GLN A 74 -14.32 -3.81 -8.72
N GLY A 75 -14.82 -4.70 -7.87
CA GLY A 75 -14.70 -4.60 -6.41
C GLY A 75 -15.65 -3.57 -5.80
N ALA A 76 -15.40 -3.22 -4.53
CA ALA A 76 -16.20 -2.25 -3.80
C ALA A 76 -16.17 -0.86 -4.47
N LEU A 77 -17.36 -0.26 -4.61
CA LEU A 77 -17.57 0.95 -5.40
C LEU A 77 -17.13 2.21 -4.63
N PRO A 78 -16.40 3.14 -5.28
CA PRO A 78 -16.15 4.47 -4.74
C PRO A 78 -17.43 5.32 -4.61
N ILE A 79 -17.38 6.30 -3.71
CA ILE A 79 -18.52 7.15 -3.31
C ILE A 79 -18.29 8.58 -3.81
N LEU A 80 -19.32 9.23 -4.35
CA LEU A 80 -19.33 10.66 -4.68
C LEU A 80 -20.43 11.38 -3.91
N MET A 81 -20.07 12.33 -3.05
CA MET A 81 -21.03 13.27 -2.45
C MET A 81 -21.29 14.43 -3.43
N PHE A 82 -22.54 14.85 -3.58
CA PHE A 82 -22.89 15.92 -4.53
C PHE A 82 -23.75 17.05 -3.92
N GLY A 83 -23.26 18.30 -4.03
CA GLY A 83 -23.97 19.53 -3.67
C GLY A 83 -24.52 20.27 -4.89
N ASN A 84 -25.77 20.72 -4.84
CA ASN A 84 -26.47 21.31 -5.98
C ASN A 84 -26.24 22.83 -6.12
N GLY A 85 -26.37 23.34 -7.36
CA GLY A 85 -26.40 24.78 -7.62
C GLY A 85 -27.47 25.51 -6.82
N GLY A 86 -27.21 26.78 -6.48
CA GLY A 86 -28.10 27.57 -5.62
C GLY A 86 -28.28 27.02 -4.20
N CYS A 87 -27.52 25.99 -3.82
CA CYS A 87 -27.73 25.20 -2.61
C CYS A 87 -29.13 24.58 -2.58
N SER A 88 -29.72 24.35 -3.77
CA SER A 88 -31.07 23.84 -3.91
C SER A 88 -31.19 22.44 -3.31
N ASP A 89 -32.33 22.18 -2.67
CA ASP A 89 -32.69 20.88 -2.13
C ASP A 89 -33.15 19.88 -3.21
N THR A 90 -32.58 19.95 -4.41
CA THR A 90 -32.88 19.04 -5.52
C THR A 90 -31.69 18.82 -6.45
N SER A 91 -31.48 17.55 -6.83
CA SER A 91 -30.46 17.13 -7.79
C SER A 91 -30.96 16.99 -9.22
N ILE A 92 -32.24 17.32 -9.49
CA ILE A 92 -32.86 17.07 -10.80
C ILE A 92 -32.18 17.80 -11.96
N GLY A 93 -31.55 18.95 -11.71
CA GLY A 93 -30.77 19.68 -12.72
C GLY A 93 -29.48 18.98 -13.16
N TYR A 94 -29.03 17.98 -12.39
CA TYR A 94 -27.75 17.28 -12.56
C TYR A 94 -27.93 15.79 -12.84
N GLU A 95 -29.15 15.28 -12.81
CA GLU A 95 -29.42 13.84 -12.78
C GLU A 95 -28.85 13.07 -13.97
N ARG A 96 -28.73 13.71 -15.14
CA ARG A 96 -28.11 13.12 -16.34
C ARG A 96 -26.63 12.82 -16.10
N MET A 97 -25.89 13.77 -15.54
CA MET A 97 -24.49 13.61 -15.16
C MET A 97 -24.32 12.63 -14.01
N LEU A 98 -25.14 12.73 -12.96
CA LEU A 98 -24.99 11.88 -11.77
C LEU A 98 -25.35 10.41 -12.07
N THR A 99 -26.36 10.17 -12.91
CA THR A 99 -26.65 8.83 -13.43
C THR A 99 -25.52 8.32 -14.31
N GLU A 100 -24.93 9.17 -15.17
CA GLU A 100 -23.77 8.78 -15.96
C GLU A 100 -22.62 8.33 -15.06
N ILE A 101 -22.22 9.14 -14.08
CA ILE A 101 -21.16 8.79 -13.11
C ILE A 101 -21.48 7.45 -12.44
N ALA A 102 -22.71 7.28 -11.93
CA ALA A 102 -23.12 6.01 -11.33
C ALA A 102 -22.98 4.82 -12.28
N SER A 103 -23.23 5.02 -13.59
CA SER A 103 -23.12 3.96 -14.60
C SER A 103 -21.70 3.48 -14.87
N HIS A 104 -20.70 4.31 -14.51
CA HIS A 104 -19.29 3.94 -14.51
C HIS A 104 -18.85 3.25 -13.23
N GLY A 105 -19.79 2.88 -12.35
CA GLY A 105 -19.51 2.08 -11.16
C GLY A 105 -19.15 2.92 -9.93
N TYR A 106 -19.92 3.99 -9.70
CA TYR A 106 -19.88 4.83 -8.49
C TYR A 106 -21.20 4.79 -7.75
N VAL A 107 -21.18 5.08 -6.45
CA VAL A 107 -22.40 5.45 -5.70
C VAL A 107 -22.36 6.96 -5.46
N VAL A 108 -23.33 7.67 -6.03
CA VAL A 108 -23.46 9.13 -5.88
C VAL A 108 -24.56 9.43 -4.87
N VAL A 109 -24.24 10.21 -3.84
CA VAL A 109 -25.17 10.66 -2.80
C VAL A 109 -25.38 12.16 -2.99
N ALA A 110 -26.50 12.53 -3.61
CA ALA A 110 -26.81 13.92 -3.93
C ALA A 110 -27.81 14.51 -2.94
N ILE A 111 -27.50 15.71 -2.45
CA ILE A 111 -28.40 16.46 -1.57
C ILE A 111 -29.75 16.68 -2.27
N GLY A 112 -30.84 16.61 -1.52
CA GLY A 112 -32.15 17.00 -2.00
C GLY A 112 -33.11 15.86 -2.27
N GLU A 113 -34.40 16.12 -2.09
CA GLU A 113 -35.42 15.09 -2.28
C GLU A 113 -35.66 14.78 -3.77
N MET A 114 -35.83 13.49 -4.08
CA MET A 114 -36.18 13.03 -5.43
C MET A 114 -37.48 13.67 -5.97
N GLN A 115 -37.37 14.33 -7.11
CA GLN A 115 -38.49 14.86 -7.90
C GLN A 115 -38.64 14.11 -9.23
N ASP A 116 -39.84 14.07 -9.80
CA ASP A 116 -40.04 13.55 -11.17
C ASP A 116 -39.83 14.67 -12.21
N LYS A 117 -40.22 15.91 -11.87
CA LYS A 117 -40.00 17.13 -12.67
C LYS A 117 -39.57 18.28 -11.77
N ARG A 118 -38.83 19.24 -12.36
CA ARG A 118 -38.11 20.32 -11.67
C ARG A 118 -38.98 21.24 -10.81
N LEU A 119 -40.29 21.27 -11.03
CA LEU A 119 -41.24 22.15 -10.34
C LEU A 119 -42.39 21.40 -9.66
N ASP A 120 -42.22 20.10 -9.39
CA ASP A 120 -43.26 19.30 -8.73
C ASP A 120 -43.45 19.68 -7.24
N ARG A 121 -42.53 20.46 -6.67
CA ARG A 121 -42.65 21.10 -5.36
C ARG A 121 -41.81 22.39 -5.33
N PRO A 122 -42.07 23.32 -4.40
CA PRO A 122 -41.19 24.45 -4.16
C PRO A 122 -39.76 23.97 -3.85
N GLU A 123 -38.77 24.60 -4.47
CA GLU A 123 -37.35 24.37 -4.19
C GLU A 123 -36.97 25.05 -2.87
N GLY A 124 -36.30 24.32 -1.98
CA GLY A 124 -35.72 24.82 -0.73
C GLY A 124 -34.21 25.02 -0.85
N HIS A 125 -33.60 25.56 0.20
CA HIS A 125 -32.16 25.70 0.32
C HIS A 125 -31.60 24.77 1.41
N THR A 126 -30.38 24.28 1.20
CA THR A 126 -29.72 23.33 2.08
C THR A 126 -28.46 23.93 2.71
N PRO A 127 -28.20 23.68 4.01
CA PRO A 127 -26.97 24.09 4.65
C PRO A 127 -25.80 23.17 4.25
N SER A 128 -24.57 23.66 4.40
CA SER A 128 -23.35 22.88 4.09
C SER A 128 -23.21 21.62 4.95
N SER A 129 -23.85 21.56 6.11
CA SER A 129 -23.89 20.36 6.97
C SER A 129 -24.54 19.13 6.32
N GLU A 130 -25.33 19.32 5.26
CA GLU A 130 -26.00 18.21 4.56
C GLU A 130 -25.01 17.29 3.85
N LEU A 131 -23.92 17.82 3.28
CA LEU A 131 -22.87 16.97 2.69
C LEU A 131 -22.30 16.01 3.72
N LYS A 132 -21.99 16.52 4.93
CA LYS A 132 -21.50 15.70 6.03
C LYS A 132 -22.53 14.67 6.48
N ARG A 133 -23.82 15.05 6.58
CA ARG A 133 -24.89 14.12 6.99
C ARG A 133 -25.04 12.96 6.00
N GLY A 134 -25.05 13.25 4.70
CA GLY A 134 -25.09 12.24 3.65
C GLY A 134 -23.87 11.31 3.70
N LEU A 135 -22.67 11.88 3.93
CA LEU A 135 -21.43 11.12 4.06
C LEU A 135 -21.42 10.21 5.29
N ASP A 136 -21.83 10.73 6.46
CA ASP A 136 -21.97 9.94 7.68
C ASP A 136 -22.94 8.77 7.47
N TRP A 137 -24.07 9.02 6.81
CA TRP A 137 -25.06 8.01 6.51
C TRP A 137 -24.52 6.90 5.59
N ILE A 138 -23.92 7.24 4.45
CA ILE A 138 -23.48 6.23 3.48
C ILE A 138 -22.30 5.40 4.02
N VAL A 139 -21.40 6.01 4.80
CA VAL A 139 -20.32 5.29 5.49
C VAL A 139 -20.89 4.33 6.53
N GLU A 140 -21.95 4.71 7.25
CA GLU A 140 -22.62 3.79 8.17
C GLU A 140 -23.33 2.65 7.43
N GLN A 141 -23.96 2.94 6.28
CA GLN A 141 -24.56 1.90 5.44
C GLN A 141 -23.52 0.89 4.92
N SER A 142 -22.29 1.31 4.64
CA SER A 142 -21.20 0.39 4.25
C SER A 142 -20.88 -0.68 5.31
N LYS A 143 -21.21 -0.40 6.58
CA LYS A 143 -20.95 -1.25 7.75
C LYS A 143 -22.19 -1.99 8.26
N THR A 144 -23.38 -1.59 7.82
CA THR A 144 -24.66 -2.11 8.32
C THR A 144 -25.04 -3.40 7.63
N LYS A 145 -24.96 -4.54 8.33
CA LYS A 145 -25.41 -5.85 7.80
C LYS A 145 -26.87 -5.79 7.34
N GLY A 146 -27.12 -6.24 6.11
CA GLY A 146 -28.45 -6.20 5.47
C GLY A 146 -28.74 -4.92 4.70
N SER A 147 -27.81 -3.95 4.70
CA SER A 147 -27.85 -2.83 3.76
C SER A 147 -27.34 -3.24 2.38
N ASP A 148 -27.93 -2.71 1.31
CA ASP A 148 -27.47 -2.92 -0.07
C ASP A 148 -26.00 -2.49 -0.25
N TYR A 149 -25.55 -1.53 0.56
CA TYR A 149 -24.21 -0.95 0.51
C TYR A 149 -23.18 -1.74 1.33
N TYR A 150 -23.61 -2.69 2.17
CA TYR A 150 -22.72 -3.47 3.02
C TYR A 150 -21.70 -4.25 2.18
N GLN A 151 -20.41 -3.97 2.38
CA GLN A 151 -19.27 -4.52 1.60
C GLN A 151 -19.26 -4.21 0.09
N ASN A 152 -20.30 -3.58 -0.45
CA ASN A 152 -20.41 -3.25 -1.87
C ASN A 152 -19.82 -1.88 -2.20
N ILE A 153 -19.61 -1.01 -1.21
CA ILE A 153 -18.97 0.30 -1.38
C ILE A 153 -17.69 0.40 -0.56
N ASP A 154 -16.75 1.23 -0.99
CA ASP A 154 -15.47 1.49 -0.33
C ASP A 154 -15.49 2.85 0.39
N PRO A 155 -15.65 2.87 1.73
CA PRO A 155 -15.69 4.12 2.49
C PRO A 155 -14.33 4.83 2.58
N ASP A 156 -13.25 4.23 2.12
CA ASP A 156 -11.93 4.86 2.03
C ASP A 156 -11.71 5.58 0.68
N ARG A 157 -12.64 5.45 -0.27
CA ARG A 157 -12.61 6.08 -1.60
C ARG A 157 -13.81 7.01 -1.81
N VAL A 158 -13.72 8.20 -1.22
CA VAL A 158 -14.80 9.20 -1.25
C VAL A 158 -14.35 10.47 -1.97
N ALA A 159 -15.14 10.94 -2.93
CA ALA A 159 -15.03 12.28 -3.49
C ALA A 159 -16.19 13.17 -3.05
N ALA A 160 -16.00 14.48 -3.11
CA ALA A 160 -17.07 15.46 -3.00
C ALA A 160 -17.04 16.39 -4.23
N ALA A 161 -18.20 16.59 -4.85
CA ALA A 161 -18.38 17.49 -5.97
C ALA A 161 -19.56 18.43 -5.75
N GLY A 162 -19.54 19.58 -6.39
CA GLY A 162 -20.69 20.47 -6.33
C GLY A 162 -20.66 21.59 -7.34
N HIS A 163 -21.84 22.00 -7.77
CA HIS A 163 -22.02 23.08 -8.73
C HIS A 163 -22.31 24.42 -8.04
N SER A 164 -21.65 25.51 -8.42
CA SER A 164 -21.93 26.86 -7.90
C SER A 164 -21.94 26.88 -6.35
N CYS A 165 -23.04 27.26 -5.70
CA CYS A 165 -23.23 27.18 -4.24
C CYS A 165 -22.94 25.79 -3.66
N GLY A 166 -23.26 24.71 -4.37
CA GLY A 166 -22.89 23.35 -3.96
C GLY A 166 -21.37 23.11 -3.95
N GLY A 167 -20.61 23.78 -4.82
CA GLY A 167 -19.14 23.77 -4.77
C GLY A 167 -18.62 24.48 -3.52
N ALA A 168 -19.30 25.54 -3.08
CA ALA A 168 -19.02 26.20 -1.81
C ALA A 168 -19.30 25.28 -0.61
N GLN A 169 -20.42 24.54 -0.63
CA GLN A 169 -20.71 23.51 0.37
C GLN A 169 -19.57 22.45 0.44
N VAL A 170 -19.01 22.05 -0.70
CA VAL A 170 -17.85 21.12 -0.73
C VAL A 170 -16.64 21.72 -0.04
N LEU A 171 -16.29 22.97 -0.33
CA LEU A 171 -15.15 23.64 0.31
C LEU A 171 -15.35 23.85 1.82
N ALA A 172 -16.57 24.14 2.27
CA ALA A 172 -16.90 24.24 3.68
C ALA A 172 -16.66 22.93 4.44
N ASN A 173 -16.78 21.79 3.75
CA ASN A 173 -16.55 20.46 4.30
C ASN A 173 -15.15 19.89 3.99
N ALA A 174 -14.24 20.70 3.43
CA ALA A 174 -12.96 20.20 2.92
C ALA A 174 -12.09 19.52 3.98
N ALA A 175 -12.21 19.93 5.26
CA ALA A 175 -11.47 19.38 6.39
C ALA A 175 -11.80 17.91 6.73
N ASP A 176 -12.86 17.32 6.17
CA ASP A 176 -13.22 15.94 6.46
C ASP A 176 -12.19 14.96 5.86
N ALA A 177 -11.45 14.27 6.73
CA ALA A 177 -10.36 13.37 6.36
C ALA A 177 -10.78 12.18 5.47
N ARG A 178 -12.08 11.89 5.37
CA ARG A 178 -12.60 10.82 4.51
C ARG A 178 -12.55 11.20 3.03
N LEU A 179 -12.61 12.49 2.70
CA LEU A 179 -12.58 12.97 1.32
C LEU A 179 -11.18 12.77 0.72
N LYS A 180 -11.11 12.14 -0.45
CA LYS A 180 -9.86 11.80 -1.17
C LYS A 180 -9.67 12.59 -2.45
N THR A 181 -10.69 13.30 -2.90
CA THR A 181 -10.58 14.30 -3.97
C THR A 181 -11.82 15.20 -3.99
N TYR A 182 -11.68 16.38 -4.60
CA TYR A 182 -12.71 17.40 -4.68
C TYR A 182 -12.93 17.85 -6.12
N LEU A 183 -14.19 18.11 -6.49
CA LEU A 183 -14.54 18.69 -7.80
C LEU A 183 -15.42 19.92 -7.63
N ILE A 184 -14.88 21.08 -7.95
CA ILE A 184 -15.54 22.37 -7.83
C ILE A 184 -16.03 22.79 -9.21
N LEU A 185 -17.33 22.67 -9.46
CA LEU A 185 -17.92 22.79 -10.79
C LEU A 185 -18.62 24.15 -10.94
N ASN A 186 -18.19 24.96 -11.91
CA ASN A 186 -18.61 26.36 -12.11
C ASN A 186 -18.70 27.12 -10.77
N ALA A 187 -17.67 26.98 -9.94
CA ALA A 187 -17.61 27.52 -8.59
C ALA A 187 -16.17 27.91 -8.22
N GLY A 188 -16.06 28.76 -7.21
CA GLY A 188 -14.80 29.20 -6.61
C GLY A 188 -15.10 30.32 -5.61
N MET A 189 -14.32 30.40 -4.54
CA MET A 189 -14.52 31.42 -3.50
C MET A 189 -13.89 32.73 -3.90
N GLY A 190 -12.65 32.74 -4.41
CA GLY A 190 -11.94 34.00 -4.63
C GLY A 190 -12.00 34.83 -3.35
N ASP A 191 -12.47 36.07 -3.42
CA ASP A 191 -12.67 36.92 -2.23
C ASP A 191 -14.11 36.97 -1.70
N MET A 192 -14.97 36.06 -2.16
CA MET A 192 -16.36 35.96 -1.69
C MET A 192 -16.52 34.95 -0.54
N GLU A 193 -17.67 35.03 0.12
CA GLU A 193 -18.15 34.02 1.06
C GLU A 193 -19.50 33.47 0.57
N MET A 194 -19.68 32.16 0.64
CA MET A 194 -20.91 31.48 0.23
C MET A 194 -21.01 30.12 0.93
N ALA A 195 -22.20 29.75 1.41
CA ALA A 195 -22.48 28.46 2.04
C ALA A 195 -21.37 28.00 3.03
N ASP A 196 -21.03 28.87 3.98
CA ASP A 196 -20.01 28.62 5.01
C ASP A 196 -18.58 28.40 4.48
N ALA A 197 -18.32 28.70 3.21
CA ALA A 197 -16.99 28.67 2.60
C ALA A 197 -16.51 30.06 2.23
N SER A 198 -15.19 30.23 2.30
CA SER A 198 -14.46 31.40 1.83
C SER A 198 -13.04 30.99 1.43
N LYS A 199 -12.17 31.95 1.11
CA LYS A 199 -10.74 31.68 0.93
C LYS A 199 -10.08 30.98 2.13
N GLU A 200 -10.62 31.17 3.34
CA GLU A 200 -10.13 30.52 4.56
C GLU A 200 -10.47 29.03 4.63
N SER A 201 -11.34 28.54 3.73
CA SER A 201 -11.61 27.12 3.57
C SER A 201 -10.53 26.39 2.75
N LEU A 202 -9.78 27.09 1.89
CA LEU A 202 -8.80 26.47 0.98
C LEU A 202 -7.66 25.72 1.71
N PRO A 203 -7.10 26.22 2.84
CA PRO A 203 -6.10 25.46 3.60
C PRO A 203 -6.60 24.09 4.11
N ASN A 204 -7.92 23.91 4.26
CA ASN A 204 -8.51 22.65 4.72
C ASN A 204 -8.58 21.57 3.64
N VAL A 205 -8.38 21.92 2.37
CA VAL A 205 -8.29 20.95 1.26
C VAL A 205 -7.03 20.12 1.46
N HIS A 206 -7.17 18.81 1.67
CA HIS A 206 -6.04 17.92 2.01
C HIS A 206 -5.76 16.83 0.98
N ALA A 207 -6.49 16.85 -0.14
CA ALA A 207 -6.40 15.89 -1.23
C ALA A 207 -6.52 16.58 -2.60
N PRO A 208 -6.22 15.89 -3.72
CA PRO A 208 -6.26 16.49 -5.05
C PRO A 208 -7.61 17.12 -5.38
N ILE A 209 -7.59 18.30 -6.01
CA ILE A 209 -8.79 19.09 -6.32
C ILE A 209 -8.82 19.51 -7.79
N LEU A 210 -9.99 19.38 -8.42
CA LEU A 210 -10.26 19.83 -9.78
C LEU A 210 -11.29 20.96 -9.77
N TYR A 211 -10.95 22.07 -10.41
CA TYR A 211 -11.91 23.10 -10.79
C TYR A 211 -12.35 22.86 -12.23
N VAL A 212 -13.65 22.93 -12.52
CA VAL A 212 -14.21 22.84 -13.87
C VAL A 212 -15.04 24.10 -14.12
N VAL A 213 -14.63 24.99 -15.03
CA VAL A 213 -15.27 26.30 -15.24
C VAL A 213 -15.62 26.58 -16.70
N GLY A 214 -16.57 27.48 -16.93
CA GLY A 214 -17.19 27.70 -18.24
C GLY A 214 -16.71 28.92 -19.03
N GLY A 215 -15.44 29.32 -18.87
CA GLY A 215 -14.88 30.49 -19.54
C GLY A 215 -15.16 31.83 -18.86
N PRO A 216 -14.68 32.94 -19.43
CA PRO A 216 -14.81 34.27 -18.85
C PRO A 216 -16.26 34.74 -18.58
N ASP A 217 -17.24 34.18 -19.29
CA ASP A 217 -18.67 34.48 -19.09
C ASP A 217 -19.30 33.68 -17.92
N ASP A 218 -18.58 32.69 -17.39
CA ASP A 218 -18.95 32.03 -16.14
C ASP A 218 -18.61 32.95 -14.96
N VAL A 219 -19.63 33.30 -14.17
CA VAL A 219 -19.47 34.18 -12.99
C VAL A 219 -18.48 33.62 -11.95
N ALA A 220 -18.24 32.31 -11.96
CA ALA A 220 -17.28 31.67 -11.06
C ALA A 220 -15.85 31.63 -11.62
N TYR A 221 -15.63 31.96 -12.89
CA TYR A 221 -14.35 31.79 -13.58
C TYR A 221 -13.19 32.51 -12.87
N GLN A 222 -13.38 33.79 -12.53
CA GLN A 222 -12.36 34.57 -11.84
C GLN A 222 -12.08 34.04 -10.43
N ASN A 223 -13.12 33.62 -9.71
CA ASN A 223 -12.96 33.10 -8.35
C ASN A 223 -12.26 31.74 -8.34
N ALA A 224 -12.60 30.84 -9.27
CA ALA A 224 -11.91 29.57 -9.44
C ALA A 224 -10.43 29.77 -9.79
N GLN A 225 -10.12 30.80 -10.58
CA GLN A 225 -8.75 31.16 -10.91
C GLN A 225 -7.97 31.59 -9.67
N LEU A 226 -8.55 32.46 -8.85
CA LEU A 226 -7.96 32.90 -7.57
C LEU A 226 -7.77 31.74 -6.60
N ASP A 227 -8.75 30.85 -6.47
CA ASP A 227 -8.64 29.66 -5.63
C ASP A 227 -7.50 28.75 -6.10
N TYR A 228 -7.48 28.43 -7.41
CA TYR A 228 -6.39 27.68 -8.03
C TYR A 228 -5.04 28.32 -7.68
N ASP A 229 -4.91 29.64 -7.83
CA ASP A 229 -3.67 30.35 -7.56
C ASP A 229 -3.26 30.28 -6.08
N ARG A 230 -4.20 30.32 -5.14
CA ARG A 230 -3.96 30.26 -3.68
C ARG A 230 -3.62 28.87 -3.14
N ILE A 231 -4.00 27.80 -3.85
CA ILE A 231 -3.70 26.43 -3.42
C ILE A 231 -2.24 26.08 -3.77
N HIS A 232 -1.42 25.84 -2.74
CA HIS A 232 0.01 25.51 -2.90
C HIS A 232 0.42 24.20 -2.21
N HIS A 233 -0.45 23.63 -1.38
CA HIS A 233 -0.13 22.51 -0.48
C HIS A 233 -0.66 21.15 -0.97
N VAL A 234 -1.58 21.13 -1.94
CA VAL A 234 -2.14 19.91 -2.56
C VAL A 234 -2.12 20.00 -4.08
N PRO A 235 -2.09 18.86 -4.80
CA PRO A 235 -2.28 18.83 -6.24
C PRO A 235 -3.59 19.50 -6.66
N VAL A 236 -3.53 20.41 -7.63
CA VAL A 236 -4.69 21.16 -8.10
C VAL A 236 -4.66 21.28 -9.61
N ALA A 237 -5.81 21.02 -10.23
CA ALA A 237 -6.05 21.24 -11.66
C ALA A 237 -7.23 22.20 -11.86
N LEU A 238 -7.18 22.97 -12.94
CA LEU A 238 -8.27 23.81 -13.42
C LEU A 238 -8.49 23.47 -14.89
N ALA A 239 -9.67 22.93 -15.18
CA ALA A 239 -10.18 22.65 -16.51
C ALA A 239 -11.23 23.69 -16.90
N ASN A 240 -11.03 24.33 -18.04
CA ASN A 240 -11.85 25.42 -18.54
C ASN A 240 -12.46 25.02 -19.87
N HIS A 241 -13.79 25.11 -19.97
CA HIS A 241 -14.52 24.98 -21.22
C HIS A 241 -15.10 26.36 -21.59
N PRO A 242 -14.42 27.16 -22.43
CA PRO A 242 -14.75 28.57 -22.62
C PRO A 242 -16.15 28.87 -23.17
N ALA A 243 -16.86 27.88 -23.70
CA ALA A 243 -18.15 28.04 -24.37
C ALA A 243 -19.36 27.58 -23.54
N SER A 244 -19.14 27.00 -22.34
CA SER A 244 -20.23 26.40 -21.56
C SER A 244 -20.91 27.37 -20.58
N GLY A 245 -20.25 28.47 -20.21
CA GLY A 245 -20.76 29.45 -19.24
C GLY A 245 -21.05 28.84 -17.86
N HIS A 246 -21.78 29.58 -17.01
CA HIS A 246 -22.09 29.13 -15.65
C HIS A 246 -23.00 27.89 -15.60
N GLY A 247 -23.80 27.66 -16.65
CA GLY A 247 -24.74 26.52 -16.70
C GLY A 247 -24.09 25.18 -17.01
N GLY A 248 -22.84 25.17 -17.49
CA GLY A 248 -22.13 23.95 -17.87
C GLY A 248 -22.89 23.11 -18.91
N THR A 249 -22.56 21.82 -18.99
CA THR A 249 -23.20 20.85 -19.91
C THR A 249 -24.15 19.87 -19.20
N TYR A 250 -24.50 20.10 -17.91
CA TYR A 250 -25.25 19.15 -17.08
C TYR A 250 -26.61 18.72 -17.65
N HIS A 251 -27.22 19.59 -18.45
CA HIS A 251 -28.51 19.40 -19.08
C HIS A 251 -28.43 18.51 -20.34
N GLU A 252 -27.25 18.31 -20.91
CA GLU A 252 -27.00 17.46 -22.08
C GLU A 252 -27.09 15.97 -21.72
N GLN A 253 -27.18 15.11 -22.73
CA GLN A 253 -27.21 13.67 -22.52
C GLN A 253 -25.94 13.22 -21.78
N TYR A 254 -26.13 12.42 -20.73
CA TYR A 254 -25.05 11.95 -19.86
C TYR A 254 -24.28 13.08 -19.14
N GLY A 255 -24.84 14.30 -19.12
CA GLY A 255 -24.16 15.49 -18.59
C GLY A 255 -23.12 16.12 -19.51
N GLY A 256 -23.05 15.68 -20.78
CA GLY A 256 -22.15 16.23 -21.80
C GLY A 256 -20.67 16.13 -21.43
N ASP A 257 -19.87 17.08 -21.91
CA ASP A 257 -18.41 17.09 -21.72
C ASP A 257 -18.00 17.22 -20.25
N TYR A 258 -18.78 17.91 -19.41
CA TYR A 258 -18.52 17.99 -17.97
C TYR A 258 -18.63 16.61 -17.32
N GLY A 259 -19.64 15.82 -17.69
CA GLY A 259 -19.79 14.45 -17.20
C GLY A 259 -18.57 13.59 -17.52
N ARG A 260 -18.07 13.67 -18.76
CA ARG A 260 -16.86 12.96 -19.19
C ARG A 260 -15.62 13.41 -18.40
N MET A 261 -15.41 14.73 -18.26
CA MET A 261 -14.26 15.30 -17.54
C MET A 261 -14.25 14.90 -16.06
N VAL A 262 -15.42 14.93 -15.43
CA VAL A 262 -15.61 14.49 -14.03
C VAL A 262 -15.30 13.01 -13.87
N ILE A 263 -15.77 12.16 -14.79
CA ILE A 263 -15.52 10.72 -14.74
C ILE A 263 -14.03 10.43 -14.93
N ASP A 264 -13.36 11.08 -15.88
CA ASP A 264 -11.91 10.90 -16.10
C ASP A 264 -11.10 11.26 -14.86
N TRP A 265 -11.46 12.35 -14.18
CA TRP A 265 -10.83 12.73 -12.93
C TRP A 265 -11.11 11.71 -11.81
N LEU A 266 -12.36 11.29 -11.63
CA LEU A 266 -12.74 10.34 -10.59
C LEU A 266 -12.09 8.96 -10.82
N ASP A 267 -12.08 8.48 -12.05
CA ASP A 267 -11.47 7.20 -12.43
C ASP A 267 -9.96 7.23 -12.15
N TRP A 268 -9.30 8.36 -12.40
CA TRP A 268 -7.91 8.55 -12.01
C TRP A 268 -7.71 8.59 -10.49
N GLN A 269 -8.44 9.45 -9.79
CA GLN A 269 -8.20 9.71 -8.36
C GLN A 269 -8.68 8.59 -7.43
N LEU A 270 -9.80 7.92 -7.75
CA LEU A 270 -10.42 6.91 -6.88
C LEU A 270 -10.26 5.49 -7.37
N LYS A 271 -10.10 5.26 -8.68
CA LYS A 271 -9.91 3.90 -9.24
C LYS A 271 -8.49 3.62 -9.72
N GLY A 272 -7.65 4.65 -9.81
CA GLY A 272 -6.27 4.52 -10.27
C GLY A 272 -6.14 4.26 -11.78
N LYS A 273 -7.20 4.51 -12.55
CA LYS A 273 -7.25 4.42 -14.02
C LYS A 273 -6.56 5.63 -14.64
N LYS A 274 -5.46 5.42 -15.37
CA LYS A 274 -4.55 6.51 -15.78
C LYS A 274 -4.55 6.80 -17.25
N GLU A 275 -5.42 6.13 -18.01
CA GLU A 275 -5.58 6.30 -19.45
C GLU A 275 -5.80 7.78 -19.82
N ASN A 276 -6.48 8.52 -18.92
CA ASN A 276 -6.87 9.91 -19.11
C ASN A 276 -6.17 10.87 -18.12
N ALA A 277 -5.18 10.41 -17.35
CA ALA A 277 -4.47 11.27 -16.37
C ALA A 277 -3.68 12.41 -17.05
N ASP A 278 -3.20 12.17 -18.28
CA ASP A 278 -2.42 13.15 -19.05
C ASP A 278 -3.24 14.39 -19.47
N ILE A 279 -4.58 14.32 -19.45
CA ILE A 279 -5.44 15.51 -19.57
C ILE A 279 -5.06 16.54 -18.51
N PHE A 280 -4.87 16.09 -17.28
CA PHE A 280 -4.60 16.96 -16.13
C PHE A 280 -3.11 17.19 -15.91
N LEU A 281 -2.28 16.19 -16.15
CA LEU A 281 -0.83 16.27 -15.91
C LEU A 281 -0.06 16.95 -17.04
N LYS A 282 -0.51 16.77 -18.29
CA LYS A 282 0.21 17.22 -19.50
C LYS A 282 -0.64 18.09 -20.42
N GLY A 283 -1.94 18.26 -20.13
CA GLY A 283 -2.85 18.96 -21.03
C GLY A 283 -3.10 18.20 -22.34
N ASP A 284 -3.11 16.87 -22.34
CA ASP A 284 -3.44 16.08 -23.54
C ASP A 284 -4.95 16.10 -23.83
N LEU A 285 -5.40 17.13 -24.54
CA LEU A 285 -6.82 17.43 -24.78
C LEU A 285 -7.34 16.92 -26.13
N LYS A 286 -6.74 15.87 -26.70
CA LYS A 286 -7.17 15.29 -28.00
C LYS A 286 -8.67 14.95 -28.04
N ASN A 287 -9.21 14.49 -26.92
CA ASN A 287 -10.62 14.10 -26.78
C ASN A 287 -11.53 15.21 -26.21
N TYR A 288 -10.96 16.36 -25.87
CA TYR A 288 -11.64 17.52 -25.25
C TYR A 288 -11.38 18.78 -26.10
N LYS A 289 -11.93 18.80 -27.31
CA LYS A 289 -11.76 19.93 -28.23
C LYS A 289 -12.33 21.21 -27.61
N GLY A 290 -11.55 22.28 -27.64
CA GLY A 290 -11.95 23.59 -27.13
C GLY A 290 -11.82 23.74 -25.61
N TRP A 291 -11.29 22.74 -24.90
CA TRP A 291 -10.93 22.88 -23.49
C TRP A 291 -9.52 23.47 -23.33
N ASP A 292 -9.28 24.06 -22.16
CA ASP A 292 -7.96 24.43 -21.66
C ASP A 292 -7.79 23.82 -20.26
N VAL A 293 -6.63 23.23 -19.96
CA VAL A 293 -6.36 22.60 -18.67
C VAL A 293 -4.98 22.99 -18.18
N LYS A 294 -4.91 23.39 -16.91
CA LYS A 294 -3.64 23.64 -16.21
C LYS A 294 -3.64 22.99 -14.83
N ALA A 295 -2.44 22.63 -14.38
CA ALA A 295 -2.26 21.96 -13.10
C ALA A 295 -0.96 22.39 -12.41
N LYS A 296 -0.93 22.27 -11.08
CA LYS A 296 0.27 22.46 -10.25
C LYS A 296 0.23 21.59 -9.00
N ASN A 297 1.36 21.55 -8.28
CA ASN A 297 1.57 20.81 -7.03
C ASN A 297 1.39 19.27 -7.14
N PHE A 298 1.23 18.72 -8.34
CA PHE A 298 1.46 17.30 -8.58
C PHE A 298 2.95 17.05 -8.40
N LYS A 299 3.32 16.25 -7.39
CA LYS A 299 4.72 15.87 -7.15
C LYS A 299 5.17 14.90 -8.23
N GLN A 300 5.39 15.36 -9.45
CA GLN A 300 6.21 14.61 -10.39
C GLN A 300 7.64 14.65 -9.85
N ARG A 301 8.01 13.66 -9.03
CA ARG A 301 9.41 13.24 -8.94
C ARG A 301 9.50 12.05 -9.88
N PRO A 302 9.66 12.27 -11.19
CA PRO A 302 9.76 11.16 -12.10
C PRO A 302 10.95 10.30 -11.65
N GLY A 303 10.70 9.01 -11.55
CA GLY A 303 11.75 8.04 -11.33
C GLY A 303 12.72 8.06 -12.50
N LYS A 304 13.92 7.54 -12.25
CA LYS A 304 14.97 7.48 -13.24
C LYS A 304 15.13 6.05 -13.73
N LEU A 305 14.77 5.80 -14.98
CA LEU A 305 15.13 4.58 -15.68
C LEU A 305 16.52 4.74 -16.33
N MET A 306 17.37 3.73 -16.19
CA MET A 306 18.70 3.68 -16.80
C MET A 306 18.95 2.29 -17.37
N SER A 307 19.54 2.21 -18.56
CA SER A 307 20.09 0.97 -19.12
C SER A 307 21.61 1.01 -19.01
N LEU A 308 22.17 0.02 -18.32
CA LEU A 308 23.56 -0.01 -17.89
C LEU A 308 24.14 -1.41 -18.13
N LYS A 309 25.45 -1.54 -17.86
CA LYS A 309 26.16 -2.82 -17.87
C LYS A 309 26.84 -3.05 -16.54
N MET A 310 26.93 -4.31 -16.14
CA MET A 310 27.72 -4.75 -14.98
C MET A 310 28.84 -5.69 -15.42
N PRO A 311 29.97 -5.74 -14.70
CA PRO A 311 30.99 -6.76 -14.90
C PRO A 311 30.41 -8.17 -14.74
N CYS A 312 30.84 -9.10 -15.59
CA CYS A 312 30.39 -10.50 -15.56
C CYS A 312 31.61 -11.43 -15.67
N GLN A 313 31.65 -12.48 -14.87
CA GLN A 313 32.73 -13.48 -14.89
C GLN A 313 32.19 -14.90 -15.09
N LEU A 314 30.98 -15.18 -14.62
CA LEU A 314 30.38 -16.53 -14.68
C LEU A 314 29.86 -16.92 -16.06
N LEU A 315 29.46 -15.95 -16.90
CA LEU A 315 29.04 -16.24 -18.27
C LEU A 315 30.25 -16.28 -19.21
N LYS A 316 30.61 -17.47 -19.69
CA LYS A 316 31.80 -17.71 -20.51
C LYS A 316 31.82 -16.81 -21.76
N GLY A 317 32.94 -16.10 -21.95
CA GLY A 317 33.14 -15.20 -23.09
C GLY A 317 32.48 -13.82 -22.96
N ILE A 318 31.87 -13.51 -21.82
CA ILE A 318 31.14 -12.26 -21.58
C ILE A 318 31.83 -11.50 -20.46
N LYS A 319 32.33 -10.30 -20.76
CA LYS A 319 32.98 -9.44 -19.76
C LYS A 319 32.02 -8.53 -19.01
N GLU A 320 30.92 -8.18 -19.66
CA GLU A 320 29.88 -7.32 -19.10
C GLU A 320 28.51 -7.79 -19.57
N ARG A 321 27.48 -7.62 -18.73
CA ARG A 321 26.10 -7.99 -19.01
C ARG A 321 25.16 -6.80 -18.77
N ASP A 322 24.25 -6.57 -19.70
CA ASP A 322 23.32 -5.47 -19.64
C ASP A 322 22.19 -5.71 -18.61
N TYR A 323 21.68 -4.61 -18.06
CA TYR A 323 20.45 -4.57 -17.27
C TYR A 323 19.81 -3.19 -17.38
N SER A 324 18.50 -3.11 -17.20
CA SER A 324 17.81 -1.84 -16.94
C SER A 324 17.46 -1.74 -15.46
N ILE A 325 17.46 -0.52 -14.93
CA ILE A 325 17.07 -0.24 -13.55
C ILE A 325 16.22 1.01 -13.48
N TYR A 326 15.07 0.91 -12.81
CA TYR A 326 14.24 2.04 -12.42
C TYR A 326 14.53 2.39 -10.96
N LEU A 327 14.81 3.67 -10.71
CA LEU A 327 14.99 4.26 -9.39
C LEU A 327 13.80 5.19 -9.10
N PRO A 328 13.12 5.07 -7.95
CA PRO A 328 11.95 5.89 -7.65
C PRO A 328 12.35 7.35 -7.47
N GLY A 329 11.44 8.29 -7.70
CA GLY A 329 11.71 9.73 -7.63
C GLY A 329 12.29 10.21 -6.29
N SER A 330 12.04 9.50 -5.19
CA SER A 330 12.63 9.81 -3.89
C SER A 330 14.12 9.45 -3.79
N TYR A 331 14.64 8.56 -4.65
CA TYR A 331 16.01 8.01 -4.56
C TYR A 331 17.08 9.09 -4.53
N ALA A 332 16.95 10.16 -5.31
CA ALA A 332 17.94 11.24 -5.35
C ALA A 332 17.92 12.12 -4.08
N THR A 333 16.79 12.16 -3.38
CA THR A 333 16.54 13.09 -2.27
C THR A 333 16.61 12.42 -0.90
N ASP A 334 16.27 11.13 -0.82
CA ASP A 334 16.31 10.34 0.40
C ASP A 334 17.55 9.44 0.37
N THR A 335 18.69 10.01 0.76
CA THR A 335 20.01 9.40 0.61
C THR A 335 20.31 8.33 1.66
N LEU A 336 19.48 8.22 2.71
CA LEU A 336 19.64 7.27 3.80
C LEU A 336 18.70 6.07 3.70
N ARG A 337 17.67 6.13 2.86
CA ARG A 337 16.71 5.05 2.68
C ARG A 337 17.26 3.92 1.82
N SER A 338 17.00 2.69 2.27
CA SER A 338 17.07 1.49 1.44
C SER A 338 15.69 1.11 0.91
N TYR A 339 15.65 0.68 -0.35
CA TYR A 339 14.44 0.43 -1.11
C TYR A 339 14.20 -1.08 -1.32
N PRO A 340 12.94 -1.56 -1.24
CA PRO A 340 12.61 -2.87 -1.78
C PRO A 340 13.02 -2.97 -3.26
N VAL A 341 13.39 -4.17 -3.70
CA VAL A 341 13.78 -4.46 -5.08
C VAL A 341 12.88 -5.52 -5.69
N LEU A 342 12.34 -5.22 -6.88
CA LEU A 342 11.68 -6.19 -7.75
C LEU A 342 12.63 -6.55 -8.89
N TYR A 343 13.01 -7.82 -9.00
CA TYR A 343 13.67 -8.36 -10.18
C TYR A 343 12.61 -8.78 -11.18
N LEU A 344 12.59 -8.16 -12.35
CA LEU A 344 11.55 -8.31 -13.37
C LEU A 344 12.15 -8.92 -14.66
N MET A 345 11.83 -10.20 -14.91
CA MET A 345 12.46 -11.05 -15.91
C MET A 345 11.66 -11.05 -17.22
N HIS A 346 12.30 -10.69 -18.34
CA HIS A 346 11.63 -10.62 -19.65
C HIS A 346 11.44 -12.00 -20.30
N GLY A 347 10.57 -12.08 -21.31
CA GLY A 347 10.31 -13.30 -22.07
C GLY A 347 11.41 -13.68 -23.08
N GLY A 348 11.26 -14.87 -23.68
CA GLY A 348 12.13 -15.32 -24.76
C GLY A 348 12.01 -14.42 -26.00
N GLY A 349 13.12 -14.17 -26.68
CA GLY A 349 13.19 -13.25 -27.82
C GLY A 349 13.19 -11.75 -27.48
N GLY A 350 12.87 -11.37 -26.24
CA GLY A 350 12.94 -9.99 -25.73
C GLY A 350 14.33 -9.51 -25.26
N ALA A 351 14.34 -8.42 -24.49
CA ALA A 351 15.53 -7.83 -23.88
C ALA A 351 15.24 -7.11 -22.55
N HIS A 352 16.29 -6.73 -21.82
CA HIS A 352 16.20 -5.96 -20.57
C HIS A 352 15.48 -4.59 -20.69
N THR A 353 15.20 -4.11 -21.90
CA THR A 353 14.51 -2.85 -22.20
C THR A 353 13.01 -2.99 -22.47
N ASP A 354 12.51 -4.22 -22.62
CA ASP A 354 11.18 -4.46 -23.20
C ASP A 354 10.04 -3.99 -22.31
N PHE A 355 10.18 -4.13 -20.99
CA PHE A 355 9.16 -3.64 -20.06
C PHE A 355 8.99 -2.12 -20.14
N GLU A 356 10.06 -1.38 -20.46
CA GLU A 356 9.90 0.04 -20.76
C GLU A 356 9.30 0.25 -22.15
N HIS A 357 9.85 -0.40 -23.16
CA HIS A 357 9.48 -0.15 -24.56
C HIS A 357 8.00 -0.48 -24.84
N TYR A 358 7.50 -1.60 -24.30
CA TYR A 358 6.14 -2.08 -24.57
C TYR A 358 5.13 -1.75 -23.47
N HIS A 359 5.58 -1.58 -22.23
CA HIS A 359 4.69 -1.42 -21.07
C HIS A 359 4.90 -0.11 -20.30
N GLN A 360 5.87 0.72 -20.70
CA GLN A 360 6.19 2.00 -20.03
C GLN A 360 6.36 1.82 -18.52
N ILE A 361 7.15 0.83 -18.09
CA ILE A 361 7.29 0.44 -16.69
C ILE A 361 7.70 1.61 -15.78
N SER A 362 8.51 2.54 -16.27
CA SER A 362 8.90 3.75 -15.53
C SER A 362 7.68 4.63 -15.21
N HIS A 363 6.88 4.95 -16.22
CA HIS A 363 5.63 5.70 -16.09
C HIS A 363 4.62 4.96 -15.22
N MET A 364 4.53 3.64 -15.36
CA MET A 364 3.64 2.79 -14.55
C MET A 364 4.03 2.84 -13.07
N ALA A 365 5.33 2.71 -12.75
CA ALA A 365 5.83 2.76 -11.38
C ALA A 365 5.64 4.14 -10.76
N ASP A 366 6.06 5.22 -11.45
CA ASP A 366 5.85 6.61 -11.02
C ASP A 366 4.39 6.88 -10.74
N SER A 367 3.54 6.50 -11.69
CA SER A 367 2.10 6.58 -11.56
C SER A 367 1.63 5.92 -10.26
N LEU A 368 1.97 4.65 -10.03
CA LEU A 368 1.48 3.89 -8.88
C LEU A 368 2.01 4.45 -7.55
N ILE A 369 3.23 5.00 -7.54
CA ILE A 369 3.82 5.68 -6.39
C ILE A 369 3.06 6.98 -6.10
N ASP A 370 2.82 7.80 -7.13
CA ASP A 370 2.17 9.11 -7.01
C ASP A 370 0.74 9.00 -6.47
N CYS A 371 0.00 7.96 -6.86
CA CYS A 371 -1.35 7.71 -6.34
C CYS A 371 -1.36 6.90 -5.02
N GLY A 372 -0.19 6.63 -4.42
CA GLY A 372 -0.07 5.86 -3.18
C GLY A 372 -0.49 4.39 -3.27
N ALA A 373 -0.64 3.84 -4.48
CA ALA A 373 -1.00 2.43 -4.68
C ALA A 373 0.17 1.50 -4.37
N ILE A 374 1.40 1.99 -4.51
CA ILE A 374 2.65 1.31 -4.09
C ILE A 374 3.55 2.29 -3.34
N GLY A 375 4.42 1.77 -2.48
CA GLY A 375 5.54 2.55 -1.95
C GLY A 375 6.72 2.57 -2.92
N ASP A 376 7.66 3.50 -2.72
CA ASP A 376 8.89 3.57 -3.52
C ASP A 376 9.65 2.23 -3.54
N MET A 377 10.01 1.77 -4.74
CA MET A 377 10.79 0.56 -4.97
C MET A 377 11.79 0.76 -6.10
N ILE A 378 12.83 -0.07 -6.11
CA ILE A 378 13.73 -0.25 -7.25
C ILE A 378 13.22 -1.41 -8.10
N ILE A 379 13.25 -1.27 -9.42
CA ILE A 379 12.93 -2.36 -10.35
C ILE A 379 14.17 -2.66 -11.19
N VAL A 380 14.65 -3.90 -11.16
CA VAL A 380 15.81 -4.37 -11.93
C VAL A 380 15.34 -5.34 -12.99
N MET A 381 15.73 -5.09 -14.24
CA MET A 381 15.39 -5.90 -15.40
C MET A 381 16.68 -6.42 -16.04
N PRO A 382 17.09 -7.67 -15.78
CA PRO A 382 18.33 -8.22 -16.33
C PRO A 382 18.17 -8.71 -17.78
N GLU A 383 19.30 -8.80 -18.51
CA GLU A 383 19.35 -9.31 -19.88
C GLU A 383 19.55 -10.84 -19.96
N GLY A 384 18.50 -11.57 -20.32
CA GLY A 384 18.47 -13.04 -20.38
C GLY A 384 18.52 -13.69 -21.76
N ASN A 385 18.60 -12.91 -22.86
CA ASN A 385 18.52 -13.43 -24.22
C ASN A 385 19.80 -13.34 -25.04
N LYS A 386 20.61 -12.29 -24.83
CA LYS A 386 21.87 -12.12 -25.58
C LYS A 386 22.77 -13.35 -25.42
N GLN A 387 23.30 -13.81 -26.55
CA GLN A 387 24.06 -15.06 -26.74
C GLN A 387 23.23 -16.34 -26.56
N ASN A 388 22.67 -16.57 -25.37
CA ASN A 388 21.87 -17.76 -25.08
C ASN A 388 20.57 -17.34 -24.39
N MET A 389 19.44 -17.51 -25.10
CA MET A 389 18.08 -17.35 -24.58
C MET A 389 17.77 -18.43 -23.54
N MET A 390 18.25 -18.22 -22.30
CA MET A 390 18.08 -19.13 -21.17
C MET A 390 18.45 -18.47 -19.84
N TYR A 391 17.59 -18.64 -18.83
CA TYR A 391 17.84 -18.18 -17.46
C TYR A 391 18.44 -19.25 -16.53
N PHE A 392 18.49 -20.51 -16.96
CA PHE A 392 19.01 -21.62 -16.15
C PHE A 392 20.45 -21.96 -16.47
N ASN A 393 21.10 -22.63 -15.52
CA ASN A 393 22.39 -23.25 -15.77
C ASN A 393 22.25 -24.41 -16.78
N THR A 394 23.18 -24.51 -17.73
CA THR A 394 23.29 -25.61 -18.68
C THR A 394 24.64 -26.31 -18.57
N VAL A 395 24.66 -27.58 -18.99
CA VAL A 395 25.87 -28.41 -19.01
C VAL A 395 26.30 -28.59 -20.47
N GLU A 396 27.53 -28.20 -20.78
CA GLU A 396 28.09 -28.30 -22.13
C GLU A 396 27.89 -29.71 -22.73
N GLY A 397 27.38 -29.76 -23.97
CA GLY A 397 27.15 -31.00 -24.71
C GLY A 397 25.89 -31.77 -24.33
N ARG A 398 25.24 -31.49 -23.18
CA ARG A 398 23.97 -32.14 -22.81
C ARG A 398 22.87 -31.67 -23.76
N ALA A 399 22.34 -32.59 -24.56
CA ALA A 399 21.39 -32.30 -25.64
C ALA A 399 21.90 -31.25 -26.67
N GLY A 400 23.22 -31.00 -26.72
CA GLY A 400 23.82 -29.95 -27.54
C GLY A 400 23.88 -28.56 -26.88
N ALA A 401 23.69 -28.46 -25.56
CA ALA A 401 23.73 -27.19 -24.84
C ALA A 401 25.13 -26.56 -24.82
N PRO A 402 25.22 -25.22 -24.77
CA PRO A 402 26.46 -24.51 -24.44
C PRO A 402 26.80 -24.64 -22.95
N ASP A 403 28.01 -24.18 -22.57
CA ASP A 403 28.34 -23.88 -21.18
C ASP A 403 27.75 -22.51 -20.79
N TRP A 404 26.67 -22.52 -20.00
CA TRP A 404 25.92 -21.31 -19.64
C TRP A 404 25.50 -21.36 -18.17
N GLN A 405 26.08 -20.51 -17.32
CA GLN A 405 25.82 -20.52 -15.88
C GLN A 405 24.96 -19.31 -15.45
N TYR A 406 23.76 -19.16 -16.02
CA TYR A 406 22.95 -17.95 -15.83
C TYR A 406 22.31 -17.85 -14.44
N GLU A 407 21.81 -18.95 -13.89
CA GLU A 407 21.24 -18.94 -12.54
C GLU A 407 22.31 -18.57 -11.52
N ASP A 408 23.49 -19.17 -11.64
CA ASP A 408 24.64 -18.81 -10.82
C ASP A 408 25.06 -17.35 -11.02
N TYR A 409 25.13 -16.87 -12.25
CA TYR A 409 25.36 -15.45 -12.54
C TYR A 409 24.34 -14.55 -11.84
N PHE A 410 23.06 -14.89 -11.89
CA PHE A 410 22.00 -14.10 -11.30
C PHE A 410 22.16 -13.97 -9.77
N PHE A 411 22.39 -15.09 -9.08
CA PHE A 411 22.48 -15.11 -7.61
C PHE A 411 23.85 -14.71 -7.07
N LYS A 412 24.95 -15.06 -7.76
CA LYS A 412 26.32 -14.87 -7.27
C LYS A 412 26.99 -13.60 -7.80
N GLU A 413 26.52 -13.04 -8.92
CA GLU A 413 27.07 -11.79 -9.48
C GLU A 413 26.04 -10.66 -9.50
N LEU A 414 24.87 -10.85 -10.14
CA LEU A 414 23.91 -9.77 -10.36
C LEU A 414 23.31 -9.22 -9.06
N ILE A 415 22.72 -10.08 -8.22
CA ILE A 415 22.12 -9.64 -6.94
C ILE A 415 23.17 -8.90 -6.08
N PRO A 416 24.36 -9.48 -5.80
CA PRO A 416 25.40 -8.78 -5.03
C PRO A 416 25.86 -7.46 -5.66
N PHE A 417 25.95 -7.40 -6.99
CA PHE A 417 26.30 -6.16 -7.68
C PHE A 417 25.23 -5.07 -7.47
N ILE A 418 23.95 -5.41 -7.64
CA ILE A 418 22.84 -4.47 -7.41
C ILE A 418 22.83 -3.98 -5.96
N GLU A 419 22.95 -4.90 -4.99
CA GLU A 419 22.92 -4.57 -3.56
C GLU A 419 24.11 -3.73 -3.10
N LYS A 420 25.26 -3.88 -3.77
CA LYS A 420 26.44 -3.04 -3.52
C LYS A 420 26.34 -1.67 -4.18
N THR A 421 25.71 -1.59 -5.35
CA THR A 421 25.71 -0.39 -6.20
C THR A 421 24.55 0.56 -5.88
N TYR A 422 23.42 0.00 -5.47
CA TYR A 422 22.19 0.75 -5.20
C TYR A 422 21.74 0.55 -3.76
N ARG A 423 21.01 1.53 -3.20
CA ARG A 423 20.46 1.44 -1.84
C ARG A 423 19.25 0.50 -1.82
N THR A 424 19.46 -0.79 -2.03
CA THR A 424 18.40 -1.80 -1.91
C THR A 424 18.37 -2.40 -0.50
N ARG A 425 17.24 -2.99 -0.15
CA ARG A 425 17.17 -3.95 0.95
C ARG A 425 17.78 -5.28 0.51
N THR A 426 18.54 -5.90 1.40
CA THR A 426 19.29 -7.14 1.17
C THR A 426 18.73 -8.34 1.95
N ASP A 427 17.56 -8.19 2.56
CA ASP A 427 16.86 -9.27 3.23
C ASP A 427 15.73 -9.83 2.35
N LYS A 428 15.28 -11.07 2.62
CA LYS A 428 14.18 -11.74 1.88
C LYS A 428 12.94 -10.86 1.71
N GLY A 429 12.53 -10.15 2.76
CA GLY A 429 11.36 -9.26 2.76
C GLY A 429 11.50 -8.03 1.87
N GLY A 430 12.74 -7.67 1.53
CA GLY A 430 13.07 -6.59 0.61
C GLY A 430 13.20 -7.03 -0.85
N ARG A 431 13.20 -8.33 -1.14
CA ARG A 431 13.33 -8.86 -2.51
C ARG A 431 12.05 -9.52 -2.98
N SER A 432 11.68 -9.20 -4.21
CA SER A 432 10.63 -9.86 -4.98
C SER A 432 11.15 -10.23 -6.36
N ILE A 433 10.57 -11.27 -6.96
CA ILE A 433 10.86 -11.65 -8.34
C ILE A 433 9.55 -11.84 -9.11
N ALA A 434 9.52 -11.35 -10.33
CA ALA A 434 8.42 -11.51 -11.26
C ALA A 434 8.95 -11.71 -12.67
N GLY A 435 8.15 -12.27 -13.57
CA GLY A 435 8.55 -12.34 -14.96
C GLY A 435 7.44 -12.79 -15.90
N PHE A 436 7.67 -12.57 -17.19
CA PHE A 436 6.77 -12.96 -18.27
C PHE A 436 7.32 -14.13 -19.08
N SER A 437 6.48 -15.13 -19.41
CA SER A 437 6.84 -16.23 -20.32
C SER A 437 8.06 -17.01 -19.84
N MET A 438 9.16 -17.03 -20.61
CA MET A 438 10.46 -17.56 -20.16
C MET A 438 10.91 -16.96 -18.82
N GLY A 439 10.70 -15.66 -18.60
CA GLY A 439 11.00 -14.97 -17.35
C GLY A 439 10.04 -15.34 -16.21
N GLY A 440 8.78 -15.66 -16.51
CA GLY A 440 7.81 -16.14 -15.53
C GLY A 440 8.18 -17.54 -15.04
N GLY A 441 8.57 -18.41 -15.98
CA GLY A 441 9.16 -19.72 -15.66
C GLY A 441 10.41 -19.58 -14.79
N ALA A 442 11.32 -18.68 -15.14
CA ALA A 442 12.52 -18.42 -14.35
C ALA A 442 12.21 -17.90 -12.94
N ALA A 443 11.28 -16.95 -12.80
CA ALA A 443 10.85 -16.44 -11.50
C ALA A 443 10.31 -17.57 -10.60
N THR A 444 9.48 -18.44 -11.16
CA THR A 444 8.92 -19.60 -10.45
C THR A 444 10.02 -20.59 -10.05
N VAL A 445 10.88 -21.00 -10.98
CA VAL A 445 11.98 -21.93 -10.71
C VAL A 445 12.94 -21.38 -9.65
N TYR A 446 13.33 -20.10 -9.75
CA TYR A 446 14.18 -19.45 -8.75
C TYR A 446 13.53 -19.41 -7.37
N GLY A 447 12.21 -19.18 -7.29
CA GLY A 447 11.47 -19.27 -6.03
C GLY A 447 11.46 -20.68 -5.43
N VAL A 448 11.49 -21.70 -6.29
CA VAL A 448 11.52 -23.11 -5.87
C VAL A 448 12.92 -23.53 -5.43
N HIS A 449 13.97 -23.10 -6.15
CA HIS A 449 15.37 -23.40 -5.85
C HIS A 449 15.91 -22.62 -4.65
N HIS A 450 15.51 -21.35 -4.51
CA HIS A 450 16.03 -20.40 -3.53
C HIS A 450 14.89 -19.71 -2.75
N PRO A 451 14.02 -20.47 -2.06
CA PRO A 451 12.88 -19.91 -1.33
C PRO A 451 13.27 -18.95 -0.19
N GLU A 452 14.51 -18.97 0.26
CA GLU A 452 15.09 -18.04 1.22
C GLU A 452 15.39 -16.66 0.64
N MET A 453 15.46 -16.52 -0.69
CA MET A 453 15.89 -15.28 -1.33
C MET A 453 14.76 -14.29 -1.57
N PHE A 454 13.54 -14.75 -1.90
CA PHE A 454 12.42 -13.89 -2.31
C PHE A 454 11.22 -13.99 -1.39
N SER A 455 10.68 -12.85 -0.98
CA SER A 455 9.40 -12.80 -0.24
C SER A 455 8.19 -13.02 -1.13
N MET A 456 8.31 -12.71 -2.43
CA MET A 456 7.23 -12.83 -3.41
C MET A 456 7.78 -13.37 -4.72
N VAL A 457 7.03 -14.29 -5.32
CA VAL A 457 7.24 -14.84 -6.66
C VAL A 457 5.95 -14.61 -7.47
N TYR A 458 6.07 -13.87 -8.58
CA TYR A 458 4.95 -13.59 -9.47
C TYR A 458 5.21 -14.16 -10.87
N ASP A 459 4.45 -15.19 -11.22
CA ASP A 459 4.45 -15.81 -12.52
C ASP A 459 3.43 -15.13 -13.46
N ILE A 460 3.90 -14.52 -14.55
CA ILE A 460 3.06 -13.99 -15.64
C ILE A 460 3.21 -14.91 -16.86
N SER A 461 2.21 -15.76 -17.12
CA SER A 461 2.16 -16.71 -18.23
C SER A 461 3.43 -17.55 -18.36
N GLY A 462 3.91 -18.12 -17.25
CA GLY A 462 5.21 -18.76 -17.14
C GLY A 462 5.36 -19.97 -18.05
N TYR A 463 6.52 -20.06 -18.71
CA TYR A 463 6.92 -21.24 -19.47
C TYR A 463 7.59 -22.26 -18.53
N LEU A 464 6.77 -23.13 -17.93
CA LEU A 464 7.17 -23.94 -16.77
C LEU A 464 7.65 -25.35 -17.11
N ARG A 465 7.31 -25.86 -18.29
CA ARG A 465 7.60 -27.26 -18.65
C ARG A 465 7.92 -27.40 -20.13
N ARG A 466 8.60 -28.50 -20.46
CA ARG A 466 8.86 -28.89 -21.84
C ARG A 466 7.54 -29.11 -22.58
N GLN A 467 7.40 -28.46 -23.74
CA GLN A 467 6.26 -28.64 -24.64
C GLN A 467 6.61 -28.18 -26.06
N PRO A 468 5.95 -28.70 -27.11
CA PRO A 468 6.19 -28.25 -28.48
C PRO A 468 6.02 -26.74 -28.62
N LEU A 469 6.97 -26.09 -29.31
CA LEU A 469 6.92 -24.67 -29.62
C LEU A 469 7.09 -24.50 -31.13
N ASP A 470 6.02 -24.09 -31.81
CA ASP A 470 6.02 -23.97 -33.28
C ASP A 470 7.08 -22.98 -33.79
N PHE A 471 7.37 -21.93 -33.03
CA PHE A 471 8.38 -20.93 -33.37
C PHE A 471 9.84 -21.42 -33.18
N LEU A 472 10.06 -22.59 -32.54
CA LEU A 472 11.37 -23.22 -32.40
C LEU A 472 11.52 -24.53 -33.18
N LYS A 473 10.52 -24.95 -33.96
CA LYS A 473 10.50 -26.28 -34.59
C LYS A 473 11.72 -26.59 -35.47
N ASP A 474 12.31 -25.56 -36.08
CA ASP A 474 13.48 -25.66 -36.97
C ASP A 474 14.75 -25.00 -36.36
N ASP A 475 14.69 -24.58 -35.08
CA ASP A 475 15.85 -23.98 -34.40
C ASP A 475 16.77 -25.09 -33.84
N PRO A 476 18.05 -25.16 -34.26
CA PRO A 476 18.98 -26.19 -33.75
C PRO A 476 19.22 -26.10 -32.23
N SER A 477 18.90 -24.97 -31.60
CA SER A 477 18.99 -24.79 -30.16
C SER A 477 17.72 -25.17 -29.40
N ALA A 478 16.64 -25.55 -30.10
CA ALA A 478 15.36 -25.91 -29.49
C ALA A 478 15.50 -27.09 -28.51
N GLU A 479 16.20 -28.15 -28.91
CA GLU A 479 16.29 -29.39 -28.12
C GLU A 479 16.96 -29.15 -26.78
N TRP A 480 18.14 -28.51 -26.76
CA TRP A 480 18.83 -28.27 -25.51
C TRP A 480 18.09 -27.27 -24.61
N ARG A 481 17.41 -26.26 -25.19
CA ARG A 481 16.59 -25.33 -24.40
C ARG A 481 15.42 -26.05 -23.75
N GLN A 482 14.71 -26.90 -24.50
CA GLN A 482 13.63 -27.72 -23.97
C GLN A 482 14.13 -28.71 -22.91
N GLN A 483 15.33 -29.26 -23.07
CA GLN A 483 15.96 -30.10 -22.06
C GLN A 483 16.28 -29.29 -20.79
N ALA A 484 16.80 -28.07 -20.91
CA ALA A 484 17.05 -27.21 -19.77
C ALA A 484 15.76 -26.84 -19.02
N ILE A 485 14.64 -26.61 -19.73
CA ILE A 485 13.33 -26.41 -19.08
C ILE A 485 12.89 -27.69 -18.36
N ALA A 486 13.02 -28.86 -18.99
CA ALA A 486 12.64 -30.14 -18.37
C ALA A 486 13.48 -30.46 -17.12
N ASP A 487 14.77 -30.16 -17.14
CA ASP A 487 15.68 -30.37 -16.01
C ASP A 487 15.35 -29.48 -14.81
N ASN A 488 14.63 -28.37 -15.03
CA ASN A 488 14.26 -27.38 -14.03
C ASN A 488 12.74 -27.28 -13.84
N ASP A 489 11.98 -28.34 -14.14
CA ASP A 489 10.52 -28.34 -14.03
C ASP A 489 10.08 -28.09 -12.56
N PRO A 490 9.47 -26.93 -12.24
CA PRO A 490 9.12 -26.58 -10.87
C PRO A 490 7.92 -27.39 -10.36
N VAL A 491 7.06 -27.89 -11.25
CA VAL A 491 5.90 -28.72 -10.88
C VAL A 491 6.40 -30.04 -10.32
N THR A 492 7.27 -30.71 -11.08
CA THR A 492 7.87 -31.99 -10.66
C THR A 492 8.69 -31.82 -9.38
N ARG A 493 9.43 -30.72 -9.24
CA ARG A 493 10.20 -30.42 -8.02
C ARG A 493 9.30 -30.23 -6.79
N ILE A 494 8.18 -29.53 -6.94
CA ILE A 494 7.22 -29.33 -5.85
C ILE A 494 6.53 -30.63 -5.46
N GLU A 495 6.07 -31.42 -6.43
CA GLU A 495 5.42 -32.72 -6.18
C GLU A 495 6.33 -33.69 -5.42
N ASN A 496 7.63 -33.66 -5.70
CA ASN A 496 8.63 -34.50 -5.03
C ASN A 496 9.32 -33.82 -3.84
N GLY A 497 8.90 -32.62 -3.45
CA GLY A 497 9.49 -31.87 -2.34
C GLY A 497 9.33 -32.57 -0.99
N SER A 498 10.39 -32.49 -0.17
CA SER A 498 10.43 -32.89 1.23
C SER A 498 9.56 -31.98 2.10
N ASP A 499 9.31 -32.36 3.37
CA ASP A 499 8.56 -31.52 4.30
C ASP A 499 9.30 -30.20 4.58
N GLU A 500 10.64 -30.23 4.65
CA GLU A 500 11.47 -29.03 4.79
C GLU A 500 11.34 -28.09 3.58
N ASP A 501 11.31 -28.63 2.36
CA ASP A 501 11.09 -27.85 1.14
C ASP A 501 9.71 -27.17 1.18
N VAL A 502 8.66 -27.93 1.54
CA VAL A 502 7.29 -27.43 1.62
C VAL A 502 7.18 -26.30 2.65
N ASP A 503 7.84 -26.45 3.81
CA ASP A 503 7.87 -25.41 4.83
C ASP A 503 8.65 -24.16 4.38
N ALA A 504 9.68 -24.32 3.55
CA ALA A 504 10.36 -23.19 2.93
C ALA A 504 9.46 -22.47 1.91
N TRP A 505 8.81 -23.21 1.02
CA TRP A 505 7.91 -22.66 -0.01
C TRP A 505 6.66 -21.99 0.59
N ARG A 506 6.14 -22.46 1.73
CA ARG A 506 5.04 -21.80 2.46
C ARG A 506 5.39 -20.38 2.93
N LYS A 507 6.68 -20.07 3.08
CA LYS A 507 7.18 -18.74 3.47
C LYS A 507 7.38 -17.81 2.27
N VAL A 508 6.98 -18.21 1.06
CA VAL A 508 7.01 -17.40 -0.16
C VAL A 508 5.58 -17.05 -0.55
N ASP A 509 5.39 -15.82 -1.01
CA ASP A 509 4.10 -15.37 -1.51
C ASP A 509 3.97 -15.64 -3.02
N TRP A 510 3.31 -16.75 -3.38
CA TRP A 510 3.14 -17.22 -4.75
C TRP A 510 1.93 -16.59 -5.45
N LYS A 511 2.15 -16.05 -6.64
CA LYS A 511 1.09 -15.57 -7.53
C LYS A 511 1.30 -16.10 -8.94
N ILE A 512 0.23 -16.63 -9.51
CA ILE A 512 0.16 -17.11 -10.88
C ILE A 512 -0.84 -16.25 -11.63
N SER A 513 -0.49 -15.77 -12.81
CA SER A 513 -1.35 -14.99 -13.68
C SER A 513 -1.19 -15.52 -15.09
N VAL A 514 -2.23 -16.09 -15.69
CA VAL A 514 -2.17 -16.58 -17.08
C VAL A 514 -3.48 -16.28 -17.83
N GLY A 515 -3.38 -15.97 -19.12
CA GLY A 515 -4.56 -15.79 -19.99
C GLY A 515 -5.25 -17.11 -20.31
N ASP A 516 -6.57 -17.10 -20.48
CA ASP A 516 -7.38 -18.30 -20.78
C ASP A 516 -7.15 -18.89 -22.19
N HIS A 517 -6.61 -18.11 -23.13
CA HIS A 517 -6.20 -18.55 -24.46
C HIS A 517 -4.67 -18.69 -24.59
N ASP A 518 -3.93 -18.56 -23.49
CA ASP A 518 -2.48 -18.66 -23.47
C ASP A 518 -2.01 -20.12 -23.60
N PHE A 519 -1.03 -20.37 -24.47
CA PHE A 519 -0.49 -21.72 -24.68
C PHE A 519 0.26 -22.27 -23.45
N THR A 520 0.55 -21.43 -22.46
CA THR A 520 1.17 -21.80 -21.17
C THR A 520 0.15 -22.11 -20.07
N LEU A 521 -1.17 -21.95 -20.32
CA LEU A 521 -2.23 -22.13 -19.33
C LEU A 521 -2.14 -23.47 -18.62
N GLN A 522 -2.01 -24.57 -19.36
CA GLN A 522 -2.00 -25.90 -18.75
C GLN A 522 -0.82 -26.10 -17.79
N GLY A 523 0.38 -25.63 -18.15
CA GLY A 523 1.56 -25.71 -17.26
C GLY A 523 1.38 -24.90 -15.97
N ASN A 524 0.75 -23.72 -16.07
CA ASN A 524 0.43 -22.87 -14.92
C ASN A 524 -0.67 -23.48 -14.02
N MET A 525 -1.65 -24.16 -14.62
CA MET A 525 -2.67 -24.93 -13.87
C MET A 525 -2.05 -26.13 -13.15
N ASP A 526 -1.07 -26.80 -13.78
CA ASP A 526 -0.35 -27.93 -13.17
C ASP A 526 0.49 -27.46 -11.96
N LEU A 527 1.16 -26.29 -12.06
CA LEU A 527 1.84 -25.66 -10.92
C LEU A 527 0.88 -25.33 -9.78
N ALA A 528 -0.25 -24.70 -10.09
CA ALA A 528 -1.28 -24.38 -9.09
C ALA A 528 -1.76 -25.65 -8.36
N LYS A 529 -1.95 -26.74 -9.10
CA LYS A 529 -2.33 -28.04 -8.53
C LYS A 529 -1.23 -28.64 -7.66
N ALA A 530 0.03 -28.57 -8.05
CA ALA A 530 1.15 -29.06 -7.26
C ALA A 530 1.28 -28.31 -5.93
N LEU A 531 1.21 -26.97 -5.96
CA LEU A 531 1.19 -26.11 -4.78
C LEU A 531 0.03 -26.46 -3.85
N GLN A 532 -1.19 -26.57 -4.41
CA GLN A 532 -2.38 -26.96 -3.66
C GLN A 532 -2.23 -28.32 -2.98
N THR A 533 -1.72 -29.32 -3.70
CA THR A 533 -1.58 -30.70 -3.22
C THR A 533 -0.60 -30.78 -2.04
N LYS A 534 0.45 -29.97 -2.05
CA LYS A 534 1.43 -29.87 -0.94
C LYS A 534 0.97 -28.92 0.18
N GLY A 535 -0.21 -28.33 0.09
CA GLY A 535 -0.72 -27.37 1.08
C GLY A 535 0.16 -26.11 1.14
N ILE A 536 0.62 -25.64 -0.01
CA ILE A 536 1.33 -24.37 -0.17
C ILE A 536 0.32 -23.37 -0.72
N ASP A 537 0.06 -22.33 0.05
CA ASP A 537 -0.89 -21.30 -0.33
C ASP A 537 -0.35 -20.45 -1.49
N PHE A 538 -1.19 -20.23 -2.49
CA PHE A 538 -0.92 -19.37 -3.64
C PHE A 538 -2.18 -18.59 -4.02
N SER A 539 -2.03 -17.64 -4.93
CA SER A 539 -3.16 -17.00 -5.60
C SER A 539 -3.00 -17.16 -7.11
N MET A 540 -4.10 -17.37 -7.81
CA MET A 540 -4.11 -17.50 -9.26
C MET A 540 -5.13 -16.54 -9.87
N PHE A 541 -4.79 -15.94 -10.99
CA PHE A 541 -5.70 -15.12 -11.78
C PHE A 541 -5.69 -15.64 -13.22
N VAL A 542 -6.89 -15.91 -13.73
CA VAL A 542 -7.13 -16.31 -15.12
C VAL A 542 -8.20 -15.39 -15.66
N ASP A 543 -7.92 -14.74 -16.79
CA ASP A 543 -8.86 -13.84 -17.46
C ASP A 543 -8.72 -13.98 -18.98
N GLU A 544 -9.60 -13.30 -19.71
CA GLU A 544 -9.57 -13.24 -21.17
C GLU A 544 -8.22 -12.68 -21.66
N GLY A 545 -7.44 -13.50 -22.37
CA GLY A 545 -6.14 -13.07 -22.89
C GLY A 545 -5.33 -14.17 -23.56
N ALA A 546 -4.53 -13.78 -24.55
CA ALA A 546 -3.52 -14.63 -25.18
C ALA A 546 -2.11 -14.29 -24.66
N HIS A 547 -1.08 -14.92 -25.23
CA HIS A 547 0.32 -14.67 -24.88
C HIS A 547 0.84 -13.34 -25.45
N ASP A 548 0.22 -12.22 -25.07
CA ASP A 548 0.43 -10.90 -25.66
C ASP A 548 0.53 -9.75 -24.65
N GLY A 549 0.91 -8.57 -25.13
CA GLY A 549 1.12 -7.40 -24.27
C GLY A 549 -0.16 -6.81 -23.64
N LYS A 550 -1.35 -7.10 -24.19
CA LYS A 550 -2.63 -6.67 -23.59
C LYS A 550 -2.88 -7.42 -22.29
N TRP A 551 -2.47 -8.68 -22.23
CA TRP A 551 -2.49 -9.49 -21.02
C TRP A 551 -1.39 -9.12 -20.02
N VAL A 552 -0.16 -8.90 -20.49
CA VAL A 552 1.00 -8.64 -19.62
C VAL A 552 0.87 -7.34 -18.84
N THR A 553 0.30 -6.28 -19.43
CA THR A 553 0.23 -4.95 -18.79
C THR A 553 -0.59 -4.95 -17.48
N PRO A 554 -1.83 -5.46 -17.43
CA PRO A 554 -2.58 -5.61 -16.18
C PRO A 554 -1.86 -6.48 -15.14
N ALA A 555 -1.22 -7.58 -15.55
CA ALA A 555 -0.48 -8.46 -14.65
C ALA A 555 0.75 -7.77 -14.04
N LEU A 556 1.46 -6.92 -14.81
CA LEU A 556 2.56 -6.10 -14.31
C LEU A 556 2.10 -5.09 -13.24
N VAL A 557 0.94 -4.47 -13.42
CA VAL A 557 0.36 -3.55 -12.41
C VAL A 557 0.10 -4.30 -11.09
N ASP A 558 -0.46 -5.51 -11.15
CA ASP A 558 -0.68 -6.33 -9.94
C ASP A 558 0.65 -6.76 -9.32
N ALA A 559 1.64 -7.17 -10.12
CA ALA A 559 2.98 -7.54 -9.64
C ALA A 559 3.65 -6.41 -8.86
N LEU A 560 3.62 -5.17 -9.38
CA LEU A 560 4.14 -3.99 -8.69
C LEU A 560 3.39 -3.73 -7.37
N LYS A 561 2.05 -3.78 -7.39
CA LYS A 561 1.24 -3.62 -6.16
C LYS A 561 1.62 -4.63 -5.10
N ARG A 562 1.81 -5.88 -5.51
CA ARG A 562 2.09 -7.00 -4.61
C ARG A 562 3.52 -6.98 -4.07
N ALA A 563 4.50 -6.55 -4.87
CA ALA A 563 5.90 -6.41 -4.45
C ALA A 563 6.08 -5.47 -3.25
N THR A 564 5.14 -4.55 -3.01
CA THR A 564 5.16 -3.64 -1.83
C THR A 564 4.35 -4.11 -0.64
N LYS A 565 3.61 -5.21 -0.75
CA LYS A 565 2.61 -5.63 0.24
C LYS A 565 3.20 -6.02 1.60
N ASN A 566 4.49 -6.35 1.66
CA ASN A 566 5.13 -6.89 2.87
C ASN A 566 5.43 -5.85 3.95
N PHE A 567 5.47 -4.55 3.65
CA PHE A 567 5.69 -3.51 4.67
C PHE A 567 4.91 -2.23 4.34
N LYS A 568 4.03 -1.81 5.26
CA LYS A 568 3.23 -0.58 5.11
C LYS A 568 3.75 0.50 6.06
N SER A 569 3.76 1.75 5.60
CA SER A 569 3.85 2.90 6.51
C SER A 569 2.58 2.97 7.34
N LEU A 570 2.70 3.19 8.64
CA LEU A 570 1.58 3.35 9.57
C LEU A 570 1.87 4.50 10.53
N TRP A 571 0.96 5.47 10.55
CA TRP A 571 0.97 6.58 11.48
C TRP A 571 0.00 6.32 12.63
N ILE A 572 0.48 6.42 13.86
CA ILE A 572 -0.35 6.27 15.07
C ILE A 572 -0.44 7.62 15.77
N LYS A 573 -1.66 8.03 16.12
CA LYS A 573 -1.90 9.30 16.83
C LYS A 573 -1.77 9.13 18.34
N ASN A 574 -1.17 10.13 18.99
CA ASN A 574 -1.17 10.30 20.44
C ASN A 574 -1.47 11.78 20.76
N GLY A 575 -2.75 12.11 21.00
CA GLY A 575 -3.19 13.50 21.07
C GLY A 575 -2.88 14.23 19.75
N ASP A 576 -2.14 15.34 19.84
CA ASP A 576 -1.70 16.13 18.69
C ASP A 576 -0.44 15.58 17.99
N ARG A 577 0.23 14.59 18.59
CA ARG A 577 1.46 14.00 18.05
C ARG A 577 1.13 12.86 17.09
N ASN A 578 1.83 12.82 15.95
CA ASN A 578 1.74 11.77 14.96
C ASN A 578 3.04 10.94 14.99
N ILE A 579 2.90 9.63 15.19
CA ILE A 579 4.01 8.71 15.34
C ILE A 579 4.15 7.92 14.04
N PHE A 580 5.20 8.20 13.28
CA PHE A 580 5.55 7.43 12.09
C PHE A 580 6.11 6.06 12.47
N GLY A 581 5.69 5.02 11.76
CA GLY A 581 6.39 3.75 11.78
C GLY A 581 6.10 2.89 10.56
N ILE A 582 6.73 1.73 10.54
CA ILE A 582 6.54 0.68 9.54
C ILE A 582 5.96 -0.54 10.22
N ILE A 583 4.95 -1.12 9.59
CA ILE A 583 4.35 -2.38 10.02
C ILE A 583 4.69 -3.47 9.02
N GLY A 584 5.20 -4.58 9.55
CA GLY A 584 5.39 -5.84 8.85
C GLY A 584 4.35 -6.83 9.32
N LYS A 585 3.55 -7.36 8.40
CA LYS A 585 2.59 -8.42 8.70
C LYS A 585 3.11 -9.71 8.08
N PRO A 586 3.44 -10.74 8.88
CA PRO A 586 3.70 -12.05 8.32
C PRO A 586 2.41 -12.59 7.71
N ARG A 587 2.52 -13.56 6.81
CA ARG A 587 1.38 -14.16 6.09
C ARG A 587 0.20 -14.40 7.02
N TYR A 588 -0.95 -13.79 6.73
CA TYR A 588 -2.17 -13.92 7.53
C TYR A 588 -2.69 -15.35 7.46
N THR A 589 -2.65 -16.08 8.58
CA THR A 589 -3.03 -17.50 8.65
C THR A 589 -4.50 -17.71 8.98
N GLY A 590 -5.34 -16.66 8.95
CA GLY A 590 -6.72 -16.71 9.44
C GLY A 590 -6.87 -16.70 10.97
N LYS A 591 -5.76 -16.62 11.71
CA LYS A 591 -5.73 -16.49 13.17
C LYS A 591 -5.18 -15.11 13.56
N LYS A 592 -5.57 -14.64 14.74
CA LYS A 592 -4.95 -13.47 15.38
C LYS A 592 -3.45 -13.74 15.58
N GLN A 593 -2.61 -12.76 15.27
CA GLN A 593 -1.15 -12.89 15.31
C GLN A 593 -0.56 -12.12 16.50
N PRO A 594 0.48 -12.66 17.16
CA PRO A 594 1.21 -11.90 18.18
C PRO A 594 1.93 -10.72 17.53
N ILE A 595 2.31 -9.72 18.33
CA ILE A 595 2.99 -8.51 17.83
C ILE A 595 4.22 -8.13 18.65
N ALA A 596 5.30 -7.79 17.96
CA ALA A 596 6.50 -7.20 18.51
C ALA A 596 6.58 -5.71 18.14
N ILE A 597 6.61 -4.84 19.15
CA ILE A 597 6.80 -3.39 19.00
C ILE A 597 8.22 -3.05 19.42
N ILE A 598 9.00 -2.46 18.52
CA ILE A 598 10.46 -2.31 18.67
C ILE A 598 10.83 -0.81 18.76
N ALA A 599 11.27 -0.40 19.95
CA ALA A 599 11.66 0.95 20.29
C ALA A 599 13.18 1.16 20.16
N HIS A 600 13.59 2.08 19.30
CA HIS A 600 15.00 2.40 19.05
C HIS A 600 15.63 3.19 20.20
N GLY A 601 16.98 3.20 20.25
CA GLY A 601 17.77 3.99 21.19
C GLY A 601 17.83 5.49 20.89
N PHE A 602 18.61 6.22 21.70
CA PHE A 602 18.80 7.67 21.55
C PHE A 602 19.27 8.04 20.14
N ASN A 603 18.61 9.03 19.53
CA ASN A 603 18.90 9.50 18.18
C ASN A 603 18.72 8.45 17.06
N GLY A 604 18.17 7.27 17.38
CA GLY A 604 17.79 6.25 16.41
C GLY A 604 16.50 6.58 15.65
N THR A 605 16.14 5.72 14.71
CA THR A 605 14.85 5.74 14.00
C THR A 605 14.37 4.29 13.85
N HIS A 606 13.17 4.08 13.33
CA HIS A 606 12.62 2.77 12.95
C HIS A 606 13.59 1.91 12.13
N ALA A 607 14.52 2.53 11.41
CA ALA A 607 15.55 1.84 10.62
C ALA A 607 16.53 1.04 11.48
N TYR A 608 16.85 1.52 12.69
CA TYR A 608 17.74 0.81 13.63
C TYR A 608 17.11 -0.49 14.12
N SER A 609 15.78 -0.47 14.29
CA SER A 609 14.98 -1.62 14.73
C SER A 609 14.80 -2.71 13.65
N LEU A 610 15.21 -2.46 12.39
CA LEU A 610 14.89 -3.34 11.26
C LEU A 610 15.48 -4.75 11.36
N ALA A 611 16.66 -4.89 11.97
CA ALA A 611 17.31 -6.19 12.12
C ALA A 611 16.47 -7.13 13.02
N TYR A 612 16.05 -6.64 14.19
CA TYR A 612 15.13 -7.36 15.09
C TYR A 612 13.77 -7.59 14.42
N PHE A 613 13.22 -6.55 13.80
CA PHE A 613 11.93 -6.58 13.12
C PHE A 613 11.85 -7.70 12.06
N ASN A 614 12.88 -7.83 11.23
CA ASN A 614 12.90 -8.85 10.18
C ASN A 614 12.94 -10.27 10.75
N GLU A 615 13.75 -10.51 11.78
CA GLU A 615 13.86 -11.83 12.40
C GLU A 615 12.57 -12.25 13.12
N LEU A 616 11.92 -11.32 13.80
CA LEU A 616 10.67 -11.58 14.51
C LEU A 616 9.49 -11.76 13.55
N ASN A 617 9.50 -11.03 12.43
CA ASN A 617 8.49 -11.23 11.40
C ASN A 617 8.58 -12.64 10.80
N LYS A 618 9.79 -13.18 10.60
CA LYS A 618 10.01 -14.58 10.18
C LYS A 618 9.47 -15.59 11.19
N MET A 619 9.42 -15.24 12.48
CA MET A 619 8.83 -16.08 13.54
C MET A 619 7.30 -16.03 13.58
N GLY A 620 6.66 -15.22 12.73
CA GLY A 620 5.20 -15.09 12.70
C GLY A 620 4.64 -13.96 13.56
N TYR A 621 5.48 -13.07 14.10
CA TYR A 621 5.02 -11.85 14.75
C TYR A 621 4.67 -10.78 13.72
N GLN A 622 3.51 -10.13 13.89
CA GLN A 622 3.38 -8.76 13.37
C GLN A 622 4.48 -7.92 14.02
N CYS A 623 5.14 -7.06 13.26
CA CYS A 623 6.22 -6.24 13.78
C CYS A 623 5.93 -4.78 13.49
N TYR A 624 6.17 -3.92 14.47
CA TYR A 624 6.08 -2.47 14.31
C TYR A 624 7.35 -1.80 14.83
N ALA A 625 8.04 -1.12 13.92
CA ALA A 625 9.19 -0.27 14.24
C ALA A 625 8.81 1.17 13.92
N PHE A 626 9.13 2.11 14.79
CA PHE A 626 8.61 3.48 14.73
C PHE A 626 9.65 4.51 15.14
N ASP A 627 9.41 5.77 14.82
CA ASP A 627 10.24 6.89 15.20
C ASP A 627 9.63 7.59 16.42
N PHE A 628 10.37 7.67 17.53
CA PHE A 628 9.97 8.54 18.62
C PHE A 628 9.92 10.00 18.12
N PRO A 629 8.78 10.72 18.26
CA PRO A 629 8.75 12.14 17.99
C PRO A 629 9.70 12.87 18.95
N CYS A 630 10.53 13.76 18.40
CA CYS A 630 11.66 14.44 19.04
C CYS A 630 12.82 13.54 19.48
N GLY A 631 12.75 12.22 19.27
CA GLY A 631 13.75 11.25 19.72
C GLY A 631 15.04 11.21 18.88
N SER A 632 15.02 11.81 17.68
CA SER A 632 16.15 11.83 16.74
C SER A 632 16.11 13.02 15.80
N LEU A 633 17.29 13.47 15.38
CA LEU A 633 17.46 14.46 14.31
C LEU A 633 16.89 14.00 12.96
N ASN A 634 16.68 12.69 12.81
CA ASN A 634 16.17 12.08 11.59
C ASN A 634 14.78 11.45 11.79
N SER A 635 14.11 11.74 12.90
CA SER A 635 12.74 11.24 13.16
C SER A 635 11.76 11.81 12.13
N ARG A 636 10.95 10.93 11.54
CA ARG A 636 9.86 11.33 10.64
C ARG A 636 8.62 11.78 11.40
N SER A 637 8.51 11.44 12.67
CA SER A 637 7.42 11.84 13.54
C SER A 637 7.54 13.32 13.93
N ASP A 638 8.71 13.72 14.41
CA ASP A 638 9.12 15.09 14.70
C ASP A 638 10.64 15.06 14.94
N ASN A 639 11.43 15.87 14.22
CA ASN A 639 12.89 15.87 14.36
C ASN A 639 13.43 16.96 15.31
N ASN A 640 12.56 17.68 16.00
CA ASN A 640 12.95 18.73 16.94
C ASN A 640 13.46 18.16 18.27
N THR A 641 14.71 17.69 18.27
CA THR A 641 15.38 17.10 19.45
C THR A 641 15.53 18.03 20.65
N HIS A 642 15.36 19.36 20.49
CA HIS A 642 15.25 20.27 21.63
C HIS A 642 14.06 19.95 22.54
N ASN A 643 12.99 19.37 21.97
CA ASN A 643 11.77 19.03 22.69
C ASN A 643 11.74 17.56 23.18
N MET A 644 12.85 16.82 23.07
CA MET A 644 12.93 15.42 23.50
C MET A 644 12.51 15.24 24.97
N SER A 645 11.68 14.23 25.23
CA SER A 645 11.18 13.91 26.57
C SER A 645 10.94 12.41 26.70
N ILE A 646 11.49 11.79 27.76
CA ILE A 646 11.26 10.36 28.07
C ILE A 646 9.79 10.09 28.42
N LEU A 647 9.09 11.05 29.04
CA LEU A 647 7.67 10.91 29.38
C LEU A 647 6.79 10.92 28.13
N ASP A 648 7.11 11.80 27.20
CA ASP A 648 6.47 11.87 25.89
C ASP A 648 6.71 10.58 25.09
N GLU A 649 7.95 10.09 25.05
CA GLU A 649 8.29 8.80 24.42
C GLU A 649 7.55 7.62 25.06
N GLN A 650 7.44 7.59 26.40
CA GLN A 650 6.64 6.58 27.10
C GLN A 650 5.17 6.65 26.71
N SER A 651 4.60 7.86 26.68
CA SER A 651 3.20 8.09 26.28
C SER A 651 2.95 7.62 24.85
N ASP A 652 3.87 7.87 23.93
CA ASP A 652 3.79 7.42 22.54
C ASP A 652 3.79 5.90 22.43
N LEU A 653 4.71 5.23 23.14
CA LEU A 653 4.75 3.78 23.15
C LEU A 653 3.50 3.17 23.79
N GLU A 654 2.93 3.82 24.83
CA GLU A 654 1.64 3.42 25.38
C GLU A 654 0.49 3.56 24.38
N ALA A 655 0.47 4.64 23.58
CA ALA A 655 -0.51 4.83 22.52
C ALA A 655 -0.38 3.75 21.42
N ILE A 656 0.85 3.40 21.04
CA ILE A 656 1.14 2.32 20.09
C ILE A 656 0.62 0.96 20.61
N VAL A 657 0.90 0.62 21.87
CA VAL A 657 0.40 -0.63 22.47
C VAL A 657 -1.12 -0.67 22.45
N LYS A 658 -1.79 0.43 22.83
CA LYS A 658 -3.25 0.52 22.82
C LYS A 658 -3.82 0.42 21.41
N TYR A 659 -3.18 1.05 20.42
CA TYR A 659 -3.57 0.95 19.01
C TYR A 659 -3.59 -0.50 18.55
N PHE A 660 -2.50 -1.25 18.78
CA PHE A 660 -2.37 -2.62 18.32
C PHE A 660 -3.27 -3.59 19.08
N LYS A 661 -3.44 -3.38 20.38
CA LYS A 661 -4.41 -4.16 21.18
C LYS A 661 -5.83 -4.04 20.62
N GLY A 662 -6.18 -2.91 20.01
CA GLY A 662 -7.49 -2.67 19.39
C GLY A 662 -7.66 -3.27 17.98
N GLN A 663 -6.61 -3.83 17.36
CA GLN A 663 -6.71 -4.33 15.99
C GLN A 663 -7.33 -5.75 15.94
N PRO A 664 -8.21 -6.03 14.97
CA PRO A 664 -8.95 -7.29 14.90
C PRO A 664 -8.07 -8.51 14.59
N ASP A 665 -6.94 -8.30 13.93
CA ASP A 665 -5.98 -9.32 13.51
C ASP A 665 -4.82 -9.53 14.51
N ILE A 666 -4.81 -8.79 15.62
CA ILE A 666 -3.80 -8.91 16.68
C ILE A 666 -4.27 -9.82 17.81
N ASP A 667 -3.37 -10.70 18.24
CA ASP A 667 -3.48 -11.45 19.48
C ASP A 667 -3.12 -10.53 20.65
N ALA A 668 -4.15 -9.94 21.25
CA ALA A 668 -4.04 -8.97 22.33
C ALA A 668 -3.39 -9.54 23.61
N ASP A 669 -3.32 -10.87 23.75
CA ASP A 669 -2.67 -11.51 24.90
C ASP A 669 -1.15 -11.69 24.69
N ASN A 670 -0.66 -11.46 23.46
CA ASN A 670 0.73 -11.68 23.06
C ASN A 670 1.38 -10.44 22.42
N ILE A 671 1.34 -9.31 23.14
CA ILE A 671 2.06 -8.08 22.79
C ILE A 671 3.45 -8.08 23.44
N VAL A 672 4.49 -7.99 22.64
CA VAL A 672 5.89 -7.98 23.07
C VAL A 672 6.50 -6.61 22.84
N LEU A 673 7.15 -6.07 23.87
CA LEU A 673 7.97 -4.86 23.73
C LEU A 673 9.45 -5.24 23.64
N ILE A 674 10.15 -4.61 22.71
CA ILE A 674 11.60 -4.74 22.54
C ILE A 674 12.19 -3.34 22.53
N GLY A 675 13.13 -3.07 23.43
CA GLY A 675 13.73 -1.74 23.55
C GLY A 675 15.24 -1.79 23.61
N GLU A 676 15.88 -0.97 22.78
CA GLU A 676 17.34 -0.81 22.73
C GLU A 676 17.78 0.48 23.42
N SER A 677 18.83 0.43 24.25
CA SER A 677 19.41 1.65 24.88
C SER A 677 18.33 2.54 25.55
N GLN A 678 18.16 3.80 25.15
CA GLN A 678 17.07 4.68 25.63
C GLN A 678 15.68 4.09 25.37
N GLY A 679 15.43 3.48 24.21
CA GLY A 679 14.20 2.75 23.91
C GLY A 679 13.97 1.58 24.87
N GLY A 680 15.03 1.00 25.43
CA GLY A 680 14.99 0.03 26.53
C GLY A 680 14.45 0.63 27.83
N LEU A 681 14.89 1.84 28.19
CA LEU A 681 14.31 2.59 29.32
C LEU A 681 12.82 2.87 29.11
N VAL A 682 12.48 3.44 27.95
CA VAL A 682 11.08 3.76 27.61
C VAL A 682 10.22 2.49 27.63
N SER A 683 10.67 1.40 27.02
CA SER A 683 9.95 0.12 27.01
C SER A 683 9.76 -0.47 28.40
N ALA A 684 10.76 -0.36 29.28
CA ALA A 684 10.66 -0.82 30.66
C ALA A 684 9.63 -0.02 31.47
N LEU A 685 9.57 1.30 31.29
CA LEU A 685 8.57 2.17 31.91
C LEU A 685 7.17 1.89 31.38
N THR A 686 7.01 1.79 30.05
CA THR A 686 5.72 1.47 29.41
C THR A 686 5.21 0.09 29.82
N ALA A 687 6.07 -0.94 29.87
CA ALA A 687 5.68 -2.27 30.35
C ALA A 687 5.20 -2.24 31.81
N ALA A 688 5.83 -1.44 32.67
CA ALA A 688 5.38 -1.26 34.05
C ALA A 688 4.01 -0.55 34.15
N SER A 689 3.74 0.42 33.28
CA SER A 689 2.47 1.15 33.17
C SER A 689 1.34 0.25 32.62
N LEU A 690 1.62 -0.48 31.54
CA LEU A 690 0.69 -1.36 30.83
C LEU A 690 0.92 -2.84 31.15
N SER A 691 1.18 -3.14 32.42
CA SER A 691 1.54 -4.50 32.89
C SER A 691 0.51 -5.59 32.57
N LYS A 692 -0.75 -5.21 32.32
CA LYS A 692 -1.81 -6.11 31.89
C LYS A 692 -1.71 -6.45 30.40
N ASP A 693 -1.31 -5.48 29.58
CA ASP A 693 -1.37 -5.54 28.12
C ASP A 693 -0.08 -6.10 27.51
N VAL A 694 1.08 -5.80 28.09
CA VAL A 694 2.37 -6.32 27.61
C VAL A 694 2.57 -7.74 28.14
N ALA A 695 2.88 -8.70 27.26
CA ALA A 695 3.03 -10.12 27.58
C ALA A 695 4.48 -10.49 27.97
N LYS A 696 5.46 -10.06 27.17
CA LYS A 696 6.90 -10.27 27.40
C LYS A 696 7.64 -8.95 27.12
N LEU A 697 8.76 -8.74 27.80
CA LEU A 697 9.64 -7.57 27.60
C LEU A 697 11.07 -8.05 27.27
N VAL A 698 11.64 -7.50 26.20
CA VAL A 698 13.05 -7.72 25.81
C VAL A 698 13.78 -6.38 25.89
N LEU A 699 14.90 -6.36 26.60
CA LEU A 699 15.73 -5.19 26.79
C LEU A 699 17.13 -5.47 26.26
N VAL A 700 17.57 -4.67 25.30
CA VAL A 700 18.89 -4.83 24.67
C VAL A 700 19.76 -3.63 25.06
N PHE A 701 20.87 -3.90 25.75
CA PHE A 701 21.77 -2.92 26.39
C PHE A 701 21.03 -1.71 27.00
N PRO A 702 20.02 -1.92 27.88
CA PRO A 702 19.04 -0.90 28.21
C PRO A 702 19.62 0.22 29.07
N ALA A 703 19.46 1.48 28.62
CA ALA A 703 19.97 2.66 29.30
C ALA A 703 19.10 3.10 30.49
N LEU A 704 18.81 2.17 31.42
CA LEU A 704 18.02 2.41 32.63
C LEU A 704 18.65 3.44 33.58
N CYS A 705 19.94 3.71 33.38
CA CYS A 705 20.75 4.65 34.15
C CYS A 705 20.57 6.12 33.76
N ILE A 706 19.85 6.45 32.67
CA ILE A 706 19.72 7.82 32.16
C ILE A 706 19.36 8.82 33.28
N PRO A 707 18.31 8.61 34.10
CA PRO A 707 17.99 9.54 35.19
C PRO A 707 19.10 9.70 36.22
N ASP A 708 19.67 8.59 36.72
CA ASP A 708 20.72 8.59 37.74
C ASP A 708 22.00 9.30 37.22
N ASN A 709 22.39 9.03 35.97
CA ASN A 709 23.58 9.64 35.34
C ASN A 709 23.43 11.14 35.12
N TRP A 710 22.27 11.60 34.64
CA TRP A 710 22.04 13.02 34.42
C TRP A 710 21.86 13.81 35.72
N ASN A 711 21.24 13.20 36.74
CA ASN A 711 21.20 13.80 38.08
C ASN A 711 22.59 13.93 38.71
N LYS A 712 23.48 12.98 38.46
CA LYS A 712 24.89 13.09 38.88
C LYS A 712 25.64 14.19 38.13
N ARG A 713 25.36 14.35 36.82
CA ARG A 713 25.98 15.39 35.99
C ARG A 713 25.48 16.80 36.32
N TYR A 714 24.19 16.95 36.64
CA TYR A 714 23.56 18.20 37.05
C TYR A 714 22.94 18.06 38.46
N PRO A 715 23.76 18.11 39.52
CA PRO A 715 23.30 17.90 40.89
C PRO A 715 22.24 18.91 41.33
N LYS A 716 22.22 20.12 40.80
CA LYS A 716 21.20 21.15 41.08
C LYS A 716 20.46 21.55 39.81
N VAL A 717 19.22 22.01 39.95
CA VAL A 717 18.41 22.54 38.84
C VAL A 717 19.11 23.72 38.15
N SER A 718 19.83 24.55 38.90
CA SER A 718 20.64 25.65 38.39
C SER A 718 21.78 25.21 37.46
N ASP A 719 22.21 23.95 37.55
CA ASP A 719 23.34 23.43 36.76
C ASP A 719 22.89 22.93 35.38
N ILE A 720 21.58 22.76 35.19
CA ILE A 720 21.00 22.31 33.92
C ILE A 720 21.05 23.49 32.94
N PRO A 721 21.72 23.36 31.78
CA PRO A 721 21.72 24.42 30.77
C PRO A 721 20.40 24.47 30.00
N GLU A 722 20.08 25.62 29.39
CA GLU A 722 18.90 25.76 28.52
C GLU A 722 18.95 24.79 27.33
N THR A 723 20.14 24.59 26.77
CA THR A 723 20.42 23.57 25.77
C THR A 723 21.80 22.97 26.00
N THR A 724 21.99 21.71 25.62
CA THR A 724 23.31 21.05 25.56
C THR A 724 23.36 20.11 24.36
N LYS A 725 24.52 19.54 24.09
CA LYS A 725 24.66 18.48 23.09
C LYS A 725 25.10 17.16 23.73
N LEU A 726 24.52 16.06 23.31
CA LEU A 726 24.99 14.69 23.57
C LEU A 726 25.29 14.04 22.22
N TRP A 727 26.53 13.60 21.99
CA TRP A 727 26.97 13.02 20.70
C TRP A 727 26.53 13.85 19.49
N ASN A 728 26.72 15.17 19.56
CA ASN A 728 26.30 16.17 18.57
C ASN A 728 24.79 16.37 18.37
N VAL A 729 23.94 15.69 19.13
CA VAL A 729 22.49 15.89 19.12
C VAL A 729 22.12 17.01 20.11
N PRO A 730 21.47 18.09 19.67
CA PRO A 730 21.01 19.16 20.56
C PRO A 730 19.84 18.68 21.41
N MET A 731 19.90 18.96 22.72
CA MET A 731 18.87 18.60 23.69
C MET A 731 18.49 19.84 24.48
N GLY A 732 17.20 20.02 24.74
CA GLY A 732 16.68 21.12 25.55
C GLY A 732 16.64 20.79 27.04
N ARG A 733 16.55 21.84 27.86
CA ARG A 733 16.40 21.77 29.33
C ARG A 733 15.31 20.80 29.79
N ARG A 734 14.21 20.71 29.04
CA ARG A 734 13.03 19.90 29.35
C ARG A 734 13.39 18.45 29.66
N PHE A 735 14.23 17.82 28.83
CA PHE A 735 14.66 16.43 28.99
C PHE A 735 15.20 16.16 30.41
N PHE A 736 16.12 17.00 30.88
CA PHE A 736 16.77 16.82 32.19
C PHE A 736 15.86 17.14 33.37
N MET A 737 14.97 18.13 33.20
CA MET A 737 14.01 18.51 34.23
C MET A 737 13.03 17.37 34.51
N GLU A 738 12.52 16.72 33.47
CA GLU A 738 11.48 15.70 33.60
C GLU A 738 12.01 14.36 34.13
N ILE A 739 13.25 13.99 33.82
CA ILE A 739 13.85 12.74 34.32
C ILE A 739 14.32 12.83 35.78
N ARG A 740 14.38 14.04 36.36
CA ARG A 740 15.02 14.28 37.65
C ARG A 740 14.45 13.46 38.80
N ASP A 741 13.12 13.35 38.85
CA ASP A 741 12.42 12.63 39.92
C ASP A 741 12.06 11.18 39.55
N MET A 742 12.56 10.70 38.40
CA MET A 742 12.27 9.33 37.94
C MET A 742 13.08 8.30 38.72
N ASN A 743 12.38 7.45 39.48
CA ASN A 743 12.99 6.27 40.10
C ASN A 743 12.71 5.01 39.26
N VAL A 744 13.53 4.81 38.23
CA VAL A 744 13.38 3.72 37.24
C VAL A 744 13.28 2.35 37.92
N PHE A 745 14.26 2.02 38.77
CA PHE A 745 14.34 0.70 39.40
C PHE A 745 13.20 0.42 40.40
N LYS A 746 12.59 1.45 41.00
CA LYS A 746 11.36 1.31 41.78
C LYS A 746 10.14 1.08 40.88
N THR A 747 10.06 1.77 39.74
CA THR A 747 8.95 1.68 38.80
C THR A 747 8.89 0.32 38.12
N ILE A 748 10.01 -0.18 37.60
CA ILE A 748 10.04 -1.44 36.82
C ILE A 748 9.62 -2.66 37.65
N LYS A 749 9.72 -2.60 38.98
CA LYS A 749 9.19 -3.65 39.90
C LYS A 749 7.72 -3.98 39.66
N ARG A 750 6.94 -3.05 39.10
CA ARG A 750 5.52 -3.23 38.84
C ARG A 750 5.25 -4.24 37.73
N PHE A 751 6.19 -4.42 36.80
CA PHE A 751 6.08 -5.45 35.77
C PHE A 751 6.47 -6.82 36.34
N LYS A 752 5.54 -7.78 36.30
CA LYS A 752 5.69 -9.11 36.92
C LYS A 752 5.77 -10.26 35.91
N LYS A 753 5.63 -9.96 34.63
CA LYS A 753 5.72 -10.93 33.52
C LYS A 753 7.18 -11.11 33.07
N PRO A 754 7.49 -12.10 32.22
CA PRO A 754 8.86 -12.41 31.83
C PRO A 754 9.62 -11.23 31.20
N VAL A 755 10.88 -11.06 31.61
CA VAL A 755 11.81 -10.06 31.06
C VAL A 755 13.11 -10.73 30.63
N LEU A 756 13.56 -10.49 29.40
CA LEU A 756 14.91 -10.82 28.95
C LEU A 756 15.74 -9.54 28.89
N ILE A 757 16.95 -9.58 29.44
CA ILE A 757 17.96 -8.53 29.29
C ILE A 757 19.14 -9.13 28.55
N VAL A 758 19.56 -8.49 27.45
CA VAL A 758 20.77 -8.86 26.69
C VAL A 758 21.74 -7.70 26.77
N GLN A 759 22.96 -7.93 27.25
CA GLN A 759 23.94 -6.87 27.52
C GLN A 759 25.35 -7.34 27.16
N GLY A 760 26.15 -6.47 26.56
CA GLY A 760 27.59 -6.70 26.38
C GLY A 760 28.37 -6.35 27.65
N ASP A 761 29.36 -7.15 28.03
CA ASP A 761 30.18 -6.90 29.23
C ASP A 761 31.28 -5.83 29.02
N ALA A 762 31.52 -5.41 27.78
CA ALA A 762 32.43 -4.33 27.41
C ALA A 762 31.69 -3.03 27.01
N ASP A 763 30.39 -2.91 27.35
CA ASP A 763 29.60 -1.69 27.12
C ASP A 763 30.12 -0.52 27.99
N ALA A 764 30.70 0.47 27.32
CA ALA A 764 31.25 1.67 27.97
C ALA A 764 30.21 2.78 28.20
N VAL A 765 28.99 2.64 27.68
CA VAL A 765 27.91 3.63 27.75
C VAL A 765 26.93 3.26 28.86
N VAL A 766 26.53 1.99 28.92
CA VAL A 766 25.62 1.45 29.93
C VAL A 766 26.33 0.39 30.74
N SER A 767 26.38 0.57 32.06
CA SER A 767 27.09 -0.35 32.94
C SER A 767 26.36 -1.68 33.10
N MET A 768 27.12 -2.76 33.13
CA MET A 768 26.65 -4.09 33.54
C MET A 768 25.94 -4.07 34.92
N ASP A 769 26.33 -3.18 35.81
CA ASP A 769 25.71 -3.05 37.13
C ASP A 769 24.24 -2.62 37.05
N ASP A 770 23.87 -1.82 36.05
CA ASP A 770 22.48 -1.39 35.84
C ASP A 770 21.60 -2.58 35.41
N SER A 771 22.10 -3.40 34.49
CA SER A 771 21.44 -4.64 34.07
C SER A 771 21.33 -5.64 35.24
N ARG A 772 22.38 -5.82 36.05
CA ARG A 772 22.31 -6.63 37.29
C ARG A 772 21.34 -6.07 38.31
N ARG A 773 21.28 -4.74 38.45
CA ARG A 773 20.31 -4.06 39.32
C ARG A 773 18.90 -4.29 38.80
N ALA A 774 18.65 -4.24 37.50
CA ALA A 774 17.34 -4.51 36.92
C ALA A 774 16.86 -5.94 37.22
N VAL A 775 17.71 -6.94 37.04
CA VAL A 775 17.41 -8.35 37.38
C VAL A 775 16.95 -8.50 38.83
N LYS A 776 17.61 -7.82 39.77
CA LYS A 776 17.21 -7.86 41.21
C LYS A 776 15.84 -7.22 41.47
N ASN A 777 15.34 -6.37 40.58
CA ASN A 777 14.09 -5.64 40.76
C ASN A 777 12.91 -6.26 39.99
N TYR A 778 13.17 -7.00 38.90
CA TYR A 778 12.15 -7.78 38.23
C TYR A 778 11.81 -9.07 39.00
N LYS A 779 10.56 -9.52 38.88
CA LYS A 779 10.12 -10.79 39.52
C LYS A 779 10.57 -12.01 38.72
N THR A 780 10.49 -11.92 37.39
CA THR A 780 10.82 -12.99 36.46
C THR A 780 11.70 -12.39 35.38
N SER A 781 13.01 -12.59 35.47
CA SER A 781 13.95 -12.05 34.49
C SER A 781 15.15 -12.95 34.26
N SER A 782 15.68 -12.94 33.04
CA SER A 782 16.99 -13.50 32.68
C SER A 782 17.91 -12.39 32.18
N LEU A 783 19.21 -12.56 32.41
CA LEU A 783 20.27 -11.70 31.86
C LEU A 783 21.21 -12.58 31.04
N HIS A 784 21.28 -12.31 29.75
CA HIS A 784 22.26 -12.87 28.84
C HIS A 784 23.40 -11.88 28.63
N VAL A 785 24.63 -12.35 28.80
CA VAL A 785 25.84 -11.53 28.71
C VAL A 785 26.64 -11.95 27.49
N ILE A 786 26.82 -11.03 26.54
CA ILE A 786 27.64 -11.27 25.35
C ILE A 786 29.06 -10.81 25.63
N SER A 787 29.98 -11.78 25.67
CA SER A 787 31.39 -11.55 26.01
C SER A 787 32.09 -10.65 24.99
N GLY A 788 32.73 -9.58 25.44
CA GLY A 788 33.45 -8.61 24.62
C GLY A 788 32.58 -7.62 23.85
N ALA A 789 31.25 -7.72 23.92
CA ALA A 789 30.34 -6.84 23.19
C ALA A 789 30.22 -5.46 23.86
N GLY A 790 30.12 -4.41 23.03
CA GLY A 790 30.03 -3.01 23.45
C GLY A 790 28.60 -2.45 23.47
N HIS A 791 28.47 -1.12 23.42
CA HIS A 791 27.17 -0.46 23.25
C HIS A 791 26.71 -0.55 21.79
N GLY A 792 25.78 -1.47 21.52
CA GLY A 792 25.44 -1.90 20.16
C GLY A 792 26.25 -3.13 19.74
N PHE A 793 25.62 -3.99 18.95
CA PHE A 793 26.16 -5.30 18.61
C PHE A 793 26.69 -5.38 17.18
N LYS A 794 27.87 -5.98 17.03
CA LYS A 794 28.40 -6.43 15.73
C LYS A 794 27.56 -7.59 15.19
N PRO A 795 27.70 -7.95 13.90
CA PRO A 795 26.86 -9.00 13.29
C PRO A 795 26.78 -10.32 14.09
N HIS A 796 27.92 -10.88 14.52
CA HIS A 796 27.94 -12.12 15.31
C HIS A 796 27.35 -11.96 16.73
N GLU A 797 27.55 -10.81 17.36
CA GLU A 797 26.97 -10.47 18.67
C GLU A 797 25.44 -10.29 18.54
N PHE A 798 24.98 -9.71 17.43
CA PHE A 798 23.55 -9.59 17.11
C PHE A 798 22.93 -10.97 16.85
N GLU A 799 23.61 -11.87 16.12
CA GLU A 799 23.15 -13.25 15.91
C GLU A 799 22.98 -13.99 17.24
N GLU A 800 23.95 -13.88 18.16
CA GLU A 800 23.84 -14.44 19.51
C GLU A 800 22.66 -13.82 20.29
N SER A 801 22.56 -12.49 20.29
CA SER A 801 21.43 -11.78 20.90
C SER A 801 20.10 -12.27 20.35
N MET A 802 19.98 -12.44 19.03
CA MET A 802 18.76 -12.89 18.39
C MET A 802 18.44 -14.35 18.68
N GLY A 803 19.45 -15.21 18.82
CA GLY A 803 19.25 -16.60 19.26
C GLY A 803 18.54 -16.66 20.60
N VAL A 804 19.05 -15.92 21.58
CA VAL A 804 18.45 -15.88 22.93
C VAL A 804 17.07 -15.22 22.94
N ILE A 805 16.86 -14.19 22.11
CA ILE A 805 15.53 -13.56 21.96
C ILE A 805 14.54 -14.57 21.37
N LYS A 806 14.93 -15.35 20.36
CA LYS A 806 14.08 -16.38 19.76
C LYS A 806 13.67 -17.41 20.81
N ASP A 807 14.63 -17.94 21.55
CA ASP A 807 14.39 -18.93 22.62
C ASP A 807 13.48 -18.40 23.73
N PHE A 808 13.61 -17.12 24.06
CA PHE A 808 12.76 -16.47 25.05
C PHE A 808 11.33 -16.22 24.57
N LEU A 809 11.14 -16.00 23.27
CA LEU A 809 9.84 -15.68 22.67
C LEU A 809 9.04 -16.94 22.29
N HIS A 810 9.71 -18.04 21.96
CA HIS A 810 9.13 -19.39 21.96
C HIS A 810 8.51 -19.73 23.33
#